data_AF-A0A8T4PS72-F1
#
_entry.id   AF-A0A8T4PS72-F1
#
_cell.length_a   1.000
_cell.length_b   1.000
_cell.length_c   1.000
_cell.angle_alpha   90.00
_cell.angle_beta   90.00
_cell.angle_gamma   90.00
#
_symmetry.space_group_name_H-M   'P 1'
#
loop_
_entity.id
_entity.type
_entity.pdbx_description
1 polymer ?
#
loop_
_entity_poly.entity_id
_entity_poly.type
_entity_poly.pdbx_seq_one_letter_code
_entity_poly.pdbx_strand_id
1 'polypeptide(L)'
;MVKPEDVVSLDLSDKKFFFSGLAGFASLQELNVSNTMFDRVDILAGLPYLRVVDLTNTTITDLSTVESRIINGSLTVIGKDAEIRRIYESKTRLPIKPRKRIAIPKSPFKLKILIFGLPLSILCGVTSVQKDLARVLVLAGHEVLMLNYFPVASKDFNLVLCRVEEDELKLEVIVVHRDLDVILRNMQELKFYPDVIHAHTHTIQSRGMLNILLIELENPPLVYTIHDLLPYRQILVDYGPEELLTGGVDPNAIRRAIDLSYYTSKRNPGQIDMIKKADAIINVSESHQIAMGKIFGREIGKKTSTIKNTTPLWFILDSPEVMENAKIIREGIHKENNFVLFYSGRISKEKMIETLMLGFNKVCEEYPSTKLLLIGAGKDSDTMNSLVKSYGLNEKFIGNIIPTGWIKNIKEYAAYYLAGDILVQPGRTPNLYSISAIEAMAARKPVVTVPGELSSGIADNPKNLYKSVVRIMESYSFYERYCHEIYVKALDVYGPIRFLNEHLKLYSGLLKEKPKILRLLRRAGKKQLENIGFLYDRPKYEFRMRYDSLKTKTDALPPIEGIGEKNCAKYARLAAEKLFGLKYASADAWDMGRMPGNYVVWRKNESKEDYHKVIKPGDLVGIYLRTSPENMPNRSYTHMALYLGEGKVLHQRGKDVFISNLDRVLSIKHNCVLKAIIRTDRTVAEAA
;
A
#
# COMPACT_ATOMS: atom_id res chain seq x y z
N MET A 1 -43.66 25.57 2.29
CA MET A 1 -43.85 24.54 1.25
C MET A 1 -42.48 24.27 0.64
N VAL A 2 -42.05 23.01 0.61
CA VAL A 2 -40.82 22.60 -0.09
C VAL A 2 -41.10 22.76 -1.59
N LYS A 3 -40.19 23.39 -2.33
CA LYS A 3 -40.36 23.51 -3.78
C LYS A 3 -40.17 22.13 -4.42
N PRO A 4 -40.95 21.76 -5.44
CA PRO A 4 -40.80 20.48 -6.12
C PRO A 4 -39.38 20.21 -6.62
N GLU A 5 -38.65 21.25 -7.07
CA GLU A 5 -37.26 21.13 -7.50
C GLU A 5 -36.27 20.73 -6.40
N ASP A 6 -36.62 20.90 -5.11
CA ASP A 6 -35.74 20.61 -3.96
C ASP A 6 -36.00 19.23 -3.35
N VAL A 7 -37.04 18.51 -3.80
CA VAL A 7 -37.42 17.21 -3.26
C VAL A 7 -36.53 16.10 -3.83
N VAL A 8 -35.83 15.40 -2.93
CA VAL A 8 -34.88 14.33 -3.29
C VAL A 8 -35.49 12.93 -3.18
N SER A 9 -36.46 12.73 -2.29
CA SER A 9 -37.17 11.45 -2.10
C SER A 9 -38.67 11.71 -1.98
N LEU A 10 -39.47 10.91 -2.67
CA LEU A 10 -40.92 11.07 -2.71
C LEU A 10 -41.62 9.72 -2.54
N ASP A 11 -42.45 9.61 -1.50
CA ASP A 11 -43.23 8.41 -1.22
C ASP A 11 -44.73 8.64 -1.49
N LEU A 12 -45.21 7.95 -2.52
CA LEU A 12 -46.60 7.92 -2.98
C LEU A 12 -47.24 6.53 -2.81
N SER A 13 -46.60 5.61 -2.09
CA SER A 13 -47.12 4.27 -1.85
C SER A 13 -48.53 4.31 -1.25
N ASP A 14 -49.38 3.38 -1.69
CA ASP A 14 -50.77 3.24 -1.23
C ASP A 14 -51.68 4.48 -1.45
N LYS A 15 -51.22 5.49 -2.21
CA LYS A 15 -52.00 6.71 -2.49
C LYS A 15 -52.64 6.67 -3.87
N LYS A 16 -53.85 7.23 -3.99
CA LYS A 16 -54.51 7.50 -5.28
C LYS A 16 -54.05 8.87 -5.81
N PHE A 17 -53.22 8.88 -6.85
CA PHE A 17 -52.71 10.10 -7.48
C PHE A 17 -52.73 10.02 -9.02
N PHE A 18 -52.76 11.18 -9.67
CA PHE A 18 -52.54 11.33 -11.11
C PHE A 18 -51.07 11.72 -11.37
N PHE A 19 -50.36 10.93 -12.17
CA PHE A 19 -48.89 10.96 -12.24
C PHE A 19 -48.28 12.02 -13.19
N SER A 20 -49.11 12.84 -13.85
CA SER A 20 -48.64 13.89 -14.76
C SER A 20 -47.82 15.01 -14.09
N GLY A 21 -47.86 15.12 -12.75
CA GLY A 21 -47.15 16.15 -11.98
C GLY A 21 -45.68 15.84 -11.65
N LEU A 22 -45.16 14.65 -11.97
CA LEU A 22 -43.79 14.26 -11.58
C LEU A 22 -42.68 15.04 -12.32
N ALA A 23 -42.96 15.60 -13.50
CA ALA A 23 -41.95 16.32 -14.30
C ALA A 23 -41.34 17.56 -13.60
N GLY A 24 -42.03 18.13 -12.60
CA GLY A 24 -41.52 19.28 -11.83
C GLY A 24 -40.47 18.92 -10.76
N PHE A 25 -40.22 17.63 -10.50
CA PHE A 25 -39.34 17.16 -9.44
C PHE A 25 -37.91 16.93 -9.97
N ALA A 26 -37.26 18.02 -10.41
CA ALA A 26 -35.99 17.96 -11.11
C ALA A 26 -34.84 17.32 -10.31
N SER A 27 -34.84 17.39 -8.97
CA SER A 27 -33.78 16.82 -8.12
C SER A 27 -34.11 15.43 -7.55
N LEU A 28 -35.22 14.82 -7.97
CA LEU A 28 -35.71 13.57 -7.38
C LEU A 28 -34.74 12.41 -7.64
N GLN A 29 -34.33 11.74 -6.57
CA GLN A 29 -33.44 10.57 -6.60
C GLN A 29 -34.17 9.28 -6.23
N GLU A 30 -35.21 9.35 -5.40
CA GLU A 30 -35.97 8.17 -4.95
C GLU A 30 -37.47 8.41 -5.13
N LEU A 31 -38.16 7.47 -5.74
CA LEU A 31 -39.61 7.51 -5.94
C LEU A 31 -40.23 6.18 -5.52
N ASN A 32 -41.09 6.18 -4.51
CA ASN A 32 -41.89 5.03 -4.15
C ASN A 32 -43.33 5.21 -4.68
N VAL A 33 -43.75 4.39 -5.63
CA VAL A 33 -45.13 4.33 -6.14
C VAL A 33 -45.72 2.94 -5.98
N SER A 34 -45.22 2.16 -5.02
CA SER A 34 -45.70 0.81 -4.75
C SER A 34 -47.19 0.80 -4.37
N ASN A 35 -47.90 -0.27 -4.75
CA ASN A 35 -49.34 -0.44 -4.52
C ASN A 35 -50.20 0.69 -5.11
N THR A 36 -49.76 1.32 -6.20
CA THR A 36 -50.54 2.34 -6.90
C THR A 36 -50.89 1.91 -8.33
N MET A 37 -51.81 2.64 -8.97
CA MET A 37 -52.19 2.46 -10.39
C MET A 37 -51.17 3.11 -11.35
N PHE A 38 -49.89 3.22 -10.98
CA PHE A 38 -48.85 3.80 -11.83
C PHE A 38 -48.69 3.00 -13.13
N ASP A 39 -49.01 3.62 -14.26
CA ASP A 39 -49.12 2.99 -15.58
C ASP A 39 -48.21 3.61 -16.67
N ARG A 40 -47.43 4.66 -16.32
CA ARG A 40 -46.64 5.47 -17.26
C ARG A 40 -45.15 5.53 -16.91
N VAL A 41 -44.37 4.57 -17.42
CA VAL A 41 -42.91 4.50 -17.21
C VAL A 41 -42.14 5.58 -17.96
N ASP A 42 -42.67 6.10 -19.06
CA ASP A 42 -42.06 7.18 -19.84
C ASP A 42 -41.84 8.45 -19.02
N ILE A 43 -42.67 8.70 -18.00
CA ILE A 43 -42.51 9.81 -17.06
C ILE A 43 -41.17 9.70 -16.31
N LEU A 44 -40.73 8.48 -15.99
CA LEU A 44 -39.46 8.24 -15.29
C LEU A 44 -38.26 8.62 -16.16
N ALA A 45 -38.38 8.57 -17.49
CA ALA A 45 -37.32 9.01 -18.40
C ALA A 45 -37.06 10.53 -18.29
N GLY A 46 -38.09 11.31 -17.94
CA GLY A 46 -38.01 12.75 -17.69
C GLY A 46 -37.38 13.15 -16.35
N LEU A 47 -36.99 12.18 -15.50
CA LEU A 47 -36.39 12.41 -14.19
C LEU A 47 -34.89 12.04 -14.21
N PRO A 48 -33.99 12.94 -14.64
CA PRO A 48 -32.61 12.60 -14.96
C PRO A 48 -31.78 12.16 -13.75
N TYR A 49 -32.14 12.59 -12.53
CA TYR A 49 -31.44 12.23 -11.30
C TYR A 49 -32.05 11.06 -10.54
N LEU A 50 -33.18 10.51 -11.03
CA LEU A 50 -33.85 9.39 -10.38
C LEU A 50 -32.95 8.16 -10.37
N ARG A 51 -32.66 7.65 -9.17
CA ARG A 51 -31.77 6.50 -8.94
C ARG A 51 -32.52 5.25 -8.52
N VAL A 52 -33.63 5.41 -7.80
CA VAL A 52 -34.43 4.30 -7.29
C VAL A 52 -35.90 4.59 -7.54
N VAL A 53 -36.60 3.62 -8.10
CA VAL A 53 -38.05 3.63 -8.21
C VAL A 53 -38.62 2.32 -7.69
N ASP A 54 -39.59 2.39 -6.80
CA ASP A 54 -40.35 1.23 -6.36
C ASP A 54 -41.66 1.12 -7.12
N LEU A 55 -41.76 0.09 -7.96
CA LEU A 55 -42.90 -0.24 -8.80
C LEU A 55 -43.63 -1.50 -8.30
N THR A 56 -43.38 -1.94 -7.06
CA THR A 56 -44.02 -3.12 -6.47
C THR A 56 -45.54 -3.01 -6.55
N ASN A 57 -46.21 -4.07 -7.03
CA ASN A 57 -47.66 -4.13 -7.19
C ASN A 57 -48.28 -2.99 -8.05
N THR A 58 -47.52 -2.44 -9.01
CA THR A 58 -48.05 -1.53 -10.05
C THR A 58 -48.48 -2.30 -11.30
N THR A 59 -49.16 -1.66 -12.24
CA THR A 59 -49.61 -2.28 -13.51
C THR A 59 -48.55 -2.29 -14.60
N ILE A 60 -47.36 -1.71 -14.37
CA ILE A 60 -46.27 -1.66 -15.34
C ILE A 60 -45.79 -3.06 -15.73
N THR A 61 -45.73 -3.33 -17.04
CA THR A 61 -45.13 -4.55 -17.60
C THR A 61 -44.12 -4.26 -18.71
N ASP A 62 -44.05 -3.03 -19.21
CA ASP A 62 -43.07 -2.58 -20.19
C ASP A 62 -42.15 -1.54 -19.59
N LEU A 63 -40.85 -1.82 -19.64
CA LEU A 63 -39.77 -0.96 -19.13
C LEU A 63 -38.90 -0.41 -20.25
N SER A 64 -39.27 -0.60 -21.52
CA SER A 64 -38.51 -0.20 -22.71
C SER A 64 -37.99 1.24 -22.66
N THR A 65 -38.80 2.18 -22.18
CA THR A 65 -38.46 3.62 -22.12
C THR A 65 -37.39 3.97 -21.09
N VAL A 66 -37.21 3.14 -20.06
CA VAL A 66 -36.13 3.27 -19.07
C VAL A 66 -35.13 2.12 -19.14
N GLU A 67 -35.25 1.24 -20.13
CA GLU A 67 -34.43 0.04 -20.28
C GLU A 67 -32.95 0.41 -20.30
N SER A 68 -32.59 1.45 -21.07
CA SER A 68 -31.21 1.95 -21.12
C SER A 68 -30.69 2.40 -19.75
N ARG A 69 -31.56 2.97 -18.90
CA ARG A 69 -31.23 3.43 -17.54
C ARG A 69 -31.13 2.31 -16.52
N ILE A 70 -31.97 1.28 -16.66
CA ILE A 70 -31.88 0.04 -15.90
C ILE A 70 -30.56 -0.65 -16.23
N ILE A 71 -30.32 -0.87 -17.52
CA ILE A 71 -29.11 -1.51 -18.06
C ILE A 71 -27.84 -0.76 -17.66
N ASN A 72 -27.84 0.56 -17.81
CA ASN A 72 -26.71 1.39 -17.44
C ASN A 72 -26.67 1.68 -15.93
N GLY A 73 -27.52 1.02 -15.13
CA GLY A 73 -27.67 1.08 -13.69
C GLY A 73 -27.71 2.50 -13.12
N SER A 74 -28.26 3.45 -13.88
CA SER A 74 -28.60 4.79 -13.37
C SER A 74 -29.96 4.81 -12.70
N LEU A 75 -30.79 3.78 -12.94
CA LEU A 75 -32.10 3.60 -12.32
C LEU A 75 -32.25 2.15 -11.83
N THR A 76 -32.45 1.98 -10.53
CA THR A 76 -32.88 0.73 -9.90
C THR A 76 -34.40 0.69 -9.86
N VAL A 77 -35.01 -0.38 -10.37
CA VAL A 77 -36.45 -0.63 -10.32
C VAL A 77 -36.73 -1.77 -9.34
N ILE A 78 -37.61 -1.54 -8.37
CA ILE A 78 -38.04 -2.55 -7.39
C ILE A 78 -39.42 -3.09 -7.80
N GLY A 79 -39.67 -4.39 -7.61
CA GLY A 79 -40.99 -5.01 -7.76
C GLY A 79 -41.41 -5.41 -9.19
N LYS A 80 -40.44 -5.46 -10.13
CA LYS A 80 -40.63 -5.84 -11.55
C LYS A 80 -39.61 -6.86 -12.03
N ASP A 81 -39.34 -7.86 -11.20
CA ASP A 81 -38.24 -8.81 -11.44
C ASP A 81 -38.41 -9.62 -12.73
N ALA A 82 -39.63 -9.95 -13.15
CA ALA A 82 -39.87 -10.70 -14.39
C ALA A 82 -39.53 -9.87 -15.64
N GLU A 83 -39.94 -8.60 -15.67
CA GLU A 83 -39.66 -7.66 -16.75
C GLU A 83 -38.17 -7.33 -16.81
N ILE A 84 -37.58 -7.03 -15.66
CA ILE A 84 -36.14 -6.77 -15.53
C ILE A 84 -35.37 -8.00 -16.02
N ARG A 85 -35.75 -9.20 -15.57
CA ARG A 85 -35.14 -10.46 -16.02
C ARG A 85 -35.17 -10.60 -17.55
N ARG A 86 -36.27 -10.27 -18.23
CA ARG A 86 -36.33 -10.31 -19.72
C ARG A 86 -35.36 -9.33 -20.38
N ILE A 87 -35.25 -8.11 -19.87
CA ILE A 87 -34.30 -7.09 -20.38
C ILE A 87 -32.89 -7.66 -20.37
N TYR A 88 -32.51 -8.29 -19.27
CA TYR A 88 -31.17 -8.84 -19.09
C TYR A 88 -30.98 -10.23 -19.67
N GLU A 89 -32.02 -11.03 -19.86
CA GLU A 89 -31.93 -12.30 -20.58
C GLU A 89 -31.72 -12.09 -22.08
N SER A 90 -32.29 -11.01 -22.62
CA SER A 90 -32.12 -10.59 -24.02
C SER A 90 -30.73 -10.05 -24.36
N LYS A 91 -29.90 -9.74 -23.35
CA LYS A 91 -28.54 -9.23 -23.50
C LYS A 91 -27.56 -10.18 -22.82
N THR A 92 -26.36 -10.35 -23.37
CA THR A 92 -25.33 -11.15 -22.70
C THR A 92 -25.07 -10.58 -21.30
N ARG A 93 -25.05 -11.41 -20.24
CA ARG A 93 -24.75 -11.01 -18.84
C ARG A 93 -23.30 -10.51 -18.64
N LEU A 94 -22.61 -10.19 -19.72
CA LEU A 94 -21.37 -9.45 -19.68
C LEU A 94 -21.69 -8.03 -19.20
N PRO A 95 -20.82 -7.43 -18.37
CA PRO A 95 -21.08 -6.14 -17.74
C PRO A 95 -21.39 -5.08 -18.81
N ILE A 96 -22.61 -4.52 -18.78
CA ILE A 96 -23.12 -3.67 -19.85
C ILE A 96 -22.58 -2.23 -19.76
N LYS A 97 -22.13 -1.81 -18.57
CA LYS A 97 -21.43 -0.53 -18.37
C LYS A 97 -19.94 -0.70 -18.72
N PRO A 98 -19.30 0.19 -19.49
CA PRO A 98 -17.84 0.29 -19.49
C PRO A 98 -17.34 0.59 -18.06
N ARG A 99 -16.20 0.03 -17.65
CA ARG A 99 -15.57 0.45 -16.38
C ARG A 99 -14.88 1.78 -16.62
N LYS A 100 -14.67 2.54 -15.56
CA LYS A 100 -13.88 3.78 -15.67
C LYS A 100 -12.47 3.37 -16.06
N ARG A 101 -11.97 3.83 -17.22
CA ARG A 101 -10.57 3.62 -17.59
C ARG A 101 -9.70 4.30 -16.54
N ILE A 102 -8.86 3.53 -15.86
CA ILE A 102 -8.00 4.05 -14.81
C ILE A 102 -6.66 4.43 -15.42
N ALA A 103 -6.32 5.71 -15.34
CA ALA A 103 -5.00 6.23 -15.64
C ALA A 103 -4.30 6.58 -14.32
N ILE A 104 -3.08 6.06 -14.13
CA ILE A 104 -2.27 6.39 -12.97
C ILE A 104 -1.62 7.76 -13.20
N PRO A 105 -1.81 8.75 -12.31
CA PRO A 105 -1.17 10.04 -12.46
C PRO A 105 0.35 9.91 -12.31
N LYS A 106 1.11 10.61 -13.16
CA LYS A 106 2.57 10.69 -13.02
C LYS A 106 2.91 11.52 -11.78
N SER A 107 3.84 11.02 -10.98
CA SER A 107 4.37 11.71 -9.82
C SER A 107 5.27 12.87 -10.25
N PRO A 108 5.22 14.03 -9.57
CA PRO A 108 6.11 15.16 -9.85
C PRO A 108 7.57 14.89 -9.43
N PHE A 109 7.80 13.85 -8.63
CA PHE A 109 9.13 13.41 -8.21
C PHE A 109 9.35 11.93 -8.52
N LYS A 110 10.60 11.56 -8.79
CA LYS A 110 11.01 10.18 -9.04
C LYS A 110 11.65 9.58 -7.80
N LEU A 111 11.15 8.42 -7.37
CA LEU A 111 11.70 7.65 -6.25
C LEU A 111 12.32 6.37 -6.80
N LYS A 112 13.37 5.89 -6.14
CA LYS A 112 13.94 4.55 -6.33
C LYS A 112 13.44 3.63 -5.22
N ILE A 113 12.65 2.62 -5.55
CA ILE A 113 11.99 1.77 -4.56
C ILE A 113 12.42 0.33 -4.78
N LEU A 114 13.02 -0.28 -3.75
CA LEU A 114 13.35 -1.70 -3.77
C LEU A 114 12.23 -2.49 -3.09
N ILE A 115 11.49 -3.29 -3.85
CA ILE A 115 10.50 -4.21 -3.29
C ILE A 115 11.20 -5.54 -2.99
N PHE A 116 11.15 -5.97 -1.73
CA PHE A 116 11.77 -7.21 -1.26
C PHE A 116 10.71 -8.23 -0.86
N GLY A 117 10.72 -9.41 -1.46
CA GLY A 117 9.54 -10.28 -1.43
C GLY A 117 9.74 -11.77 -1.65
N LEU A 118 8.61 -12.46 -1.78
CA LEU A 118 8.52 -13.89 -2.03
C LEU A 118 8.92 -14.24 -3.46
N PRO A 119 9.34 -15.49 -3.74
CA PRO A 119 9.53 -15.96 -5.10
C PRO A 119 8.30 -15.70 -5.96
N LEU A 120 8.47 -14.96 -7.05
CA LEU A 120 7.38 -14.58 -7.97
C LEU A 120 6.80 -15.78 -8.74
N SER A 121 7.45 -16.94 -8.66
CA SER A 121 6.97 -18.24 -9.14
C SER A 121 5.86 -18.83 -8.27
N ILE A 122 5.73 -18.41 -7.00
CA ILE A 122 4.64 -18.85 -6.13
C ILE A 122 3.38 -18.06 -6.47
N LEU A 123 2.35 -18.73 -6.96
CA LEU A 123 1.04 -18.13 -7.24
C LEU A 123 0.24 -17.98 -5.94
N CYS A 124 0.21 -16.77 -5.38
CA CYS A 124 -0.58 -16.46 -4.19
C CYS A 124 -0.88 -14.96 -4.09
N GLY A 125 -1.80 -14.59 -3.19
CA GLY A 125 -2.16 -13.19 -2.99
C GLY A 125 -0.99 -12.26 -2.64
N VAL A 126 0.01 -12.76 -1.90
CA VAL A 126 1.17 -11.97 -1.49
C VAL A 126 2.06 -11.58 -2.69
N THR A 127 2.23 -12.48 -3.66
CA THR A 127 3.00 -12.19 -4.88
C THR A 127 2.20 -11.33 -5.85
N SER A 128 0.86 -11.45 -5.88
CA SER A 128 0.00 -10.50 -6.61
C SER A 128 0.19 -9.07 -6.10
N VAL A 129 0.08 -8.84 -4.78
CA VAL A 129 0.20 -7.47 -4.22
C VAL A 129 1.58 -6.87 -4.45
N GLN A 130 2.66 -7.66 -4.40
CA GLN A 130 4.01 -7.18 -4.72
C GLN A 130 4.09 -6.67 -6.16
N LYS A 131 3.52 -7.42 -7.10
CA LYS A 131 3.47 -7.04 -8.52
C LYS A 131 2.58 -5.80 -8.70
N ASP A 132 1.45 -5.74 -8.02
CA ASP A 132 0.52 -4.61 -8.12
C ASP A 132 1.14 -3.32 -7.59
N LEU A 133 1.82 -3.38 -6.44
CA LEU A 133 2.58 -2.25 -5.91
C LEU A 133 3.66 -1.80 -6.88
N ALA A 134 4.45 -2.73 -7.41
CA ALA A 134 5.47 -2.41 -8.40
C ALA A 134 4.86 -1.72 -9.63
N ARG A 135 3.75 -2.25 -10.15
CA ARG A 135 3.05 -1.74 -11.31
C ARG A 135 2.56 -0.31 -11.09
N VAL A 136 1.83 -0.03 -10.01
CA VAL A 136 1.29 1.32 -9.80
C VAL A 136 2.39 2.35 -9.59
N LEU A 137 3.51 1.96 -8.96
CA LEU A 137 4.66 2.83 -8.77
C LEU A 137 5.38 3.14 -10.09
N VAL A 138 5.60 2.13 -10.92
CA VAL A 138 6.22 2.27 -12.24
C VAL A 138 5.33 3.11 -13.16
N LEU A 139 4.03 2.83 -13.20
CA LEU A 139 3.06 3.63 -13.96
C LEU A 139 3.04 5.10 -13.50
N ALA A 140 3.24 5.36 -12.20
CA ALA A 140 3.39 6.71 -11.66
C ALA A 140 4.75 7.38 -11.99
N GLY A 141 5.68 6.69 -12.64
CA GLY A 141 6.98 7.22 -13.07
C GLY A 141 8.12 7.01 -12.05
N HIS A 142 7.91 6.20 -11.01
CA HIS A 142 8.99 5.81 -10.09
C HIS A 142 9.84 4.67 -10.68
N GLU A 143 11.07 4.55 -10.20
CA GLU A 143 11.98 3.48 -10.59
C GLU A 143 11.90 2.35 -9.55
N VAL A 144 11.53 1.15 -9.98
CA VAL A 144 11.28 0.03 -9.08
C VAL A 144 12.14 -1.17 -9.49
N LEU A 145 12.87 -1.72 -8.53
CA LEU A 145 13.47 -3.04 -8.64
C LEU A 145 12.80 -3.99 -7.65
N MET A 146 12.66 -5.24 -8.04
CA MET A 146 12.16 -6.31 -7.18
C MET A 146 13.29 -7.28 -6.86
N LEU A 147 13.56 -7.49 -5.57
CA LEU A 147 14.49 -8.49 -5.07
C LEU A 147 13.69 -9.62 -4.42
N ASN A 148 13.80 -10.83 -4.96
CA ASN A 148 13.04 -11.99 -4.49
C ASN A 148 13.93 -13.21 -4.30
N TYR A 149 13.46 -14.16 -3.49
CA TYR A 149 14.06 -15.48 -3.44
C TYR A 149 13.69 -16.29 -4.69
N PHE A 150 14.57 -17.21 -5.08
CA PHE A 150 14.31 -18.20 -6.12
C PHE A 150 14.66 -19.59 -5.58
N PRO A 151 13.67 -20.47 -5.41
CA PRO A 151 13.91 -21.80 -4.88
C PRO A 151 14.76 -22.61 -5.86
N VAL A 152 15.77 -23.29 -5.33
CA VAL A 152 16.56 -24.29 -6.07
C VAL A 152 16.14 -25.68 -5.56
N ALA A 153 16.40 -26.75 -6.30
CA ALA A 153 16.02 -28.11 -5.90
C ALA A 153 16.67 -28.58 -4.58
N SER A 154 17.80 -27.99 -4.20
CA SER A 154 18.41 -28.16 -2.87
C SER A 154 17.68 -27.32 -1.82
N LYS A 155 17.94 -27.53 -0.53
CA LYS A 155 17.41 -26.65 0.55
C LYS A 155 17.98 -25.21 0.51
N ASP A 156 18.61 -24.81 -0.60
CA ASP A 156 19.19 -23.50 -0.84
C ASP A 156 18.26 -22.59 -1.65
N PHE A 157 18.55 -21.30 -1.64
CA PHE A 157 17.82 -20.28 -2.41
C PHE A 157 18.81 -19.36 -3.11
N ASN A 158 18.48 -18.98 -4.35
CA ASN A 158 19.12 -17.86 -5.02
C ASN A 158 18.34 -16.57 -4.77
N LEU A 159 19.00 -15.42 -4.95
CA LEU A 159 18.34 -14.13 -5.06
C LEU A 159 18.13 -13.80 -6.52
N VAL A 160 17.02 -13.15 -6.81
CA VAL A 160 16.66 -12.68 -8.15
C VAL A 160 16.32 -11.21 -8.07
N LEU A 161 17.09 -10.42 -8.81
CA LEU A 161 16.83 -9.01 -9.01
C LEU A 161 16.12 -8.83 -10.36
N CYS A 162 14.93 -8.25 -10.35
CA CYS A 162 14.15 -7.95 -11.54
C CYS A 162 13.88 -6.45 -11.67
N ARG A 163 13.82 -5.97 -12.90
CA ARG A 163 13.17 -4.70 -13.26
C ARG A 163 11.74 -4.97 -13.70
N VAL A 164 10.84 -4.04 -13.43
CA VAL A 164 9.42 -4.11 -13.79
C VAL A 164 9.18 -3.18 -14.97
N GLU A 165 8.65 -3.71 -16.07
CA GLU A 165 8.30 -2.94 -17.27
C GLU A 165 6.89 -2.32 -17.16
N GLU A 166 6.69 -1.15 -17.79
CA GLU A 166 5.45 -0.35 -17.71
C GLU A 166 4.21 -1.07 -18.29
N ASP A 167 4.32 -1.75 -19.44
CA ASP A 167 3.13 -2.07 -20.24
C ASP A 167 2.47 -3.43 -19.97
N GLU A 168 3.17 -4.42 -19.42
CA GLU A 168 2.59 -5.77 -19.24
C GLU A 168 3.01 -6.49 -17.95
N LEU A 169 3.58 -5.78 -16.96
CA LEU A 169 4.15 -6.43 -15.77
C LEU A 169 5.20 -7.50 -16.14
N LYS A 170 5.85 -7.35 -17.30
CA LYS A 170 7.00 -8.16 -17.67
C LYS A 170 8.12 -7.87 -16.68
N LEU A 171 8.74 -8.95 -16.22
CA LEU A 171 9.84 -8.91 -15.28
C LEU A 171 11.11 -9.20 -16.06
N GLU A 172 11.90 -8.17 -16.29
CA GLU A 172 13.23 -8.31 -16.84
C GLU A 172 14.13 -8.81 -15.69
N VAL A 173 14.59 -10.05 -15.78
CA VAL A 173 15.55 -10.60 -14.81
C VAL A 173 16.92 -9.99 -15.08
N ILE A 174 17.42 -9.21 -14.12
CA ILE A 174 18.75 -8.59 -14.19
C ILE A 174 19.81 -9.61 -13.80
N VAL A 175 19.63 -10.26 -12.64
CA VAL A 175 20.60 -11.22 -12.12
C VAL A 175 19.92 -12.25 -11.22
N VAL A 176 20.37 -13.50 -11.31
CA VAL A 176 20.03 -14.61 -10.41
C VAL A 176 21.33 -15.10 -9.77
N HIS A 177 21.49 -14.89 -8.46
CA HIS A 177 22.73 -15.27 -7.77
C HIS A 177 22.52 -15.55 -6.28
N ARG A 178 23.29 -16.47 -5.71
CA ARG A 178 23.23 -16.79 -4.26
C ARG A 178 23.88 -15.75 -3.35
N ASP A 179 24.91 -15.10 -3.86
CA ASP A 179 25.70 -14.10 -3.15
C ASP A 179 25.08 -12.70 -3.28
N LEU A 180 24.81 -12.07 -2.14
CA LEU A 180 24.25 -10.73 -2.05
C LEU A 180 25.19 -9.68 -2.66
N ASP A 181 26.51 -9.87 -2.59
CA ASP A 181 27.47 -8.90 -3.14
C ASP A 181 27.36 -8.77 -4.65
N VAL A 182 27.01 -9.86 -5.35
CA VAL A 182 26.73 -9.83 -6.80
C VAL A 182 25.47 -9.02 -7.08
N ILE A 183 24.42 -9.17 -6.27
CA ILE A 183 23.19 -8.38 -6.39
C ILE A 183 23.48 -6.89 -6.17
N LEU A 184 24.25 -6.56 -5.13
CA LEU A 184 24.62 -5.19 -4.79
C LEU A 184 25.48 -4.54 -5.90
N ARG A 185 26.43 -5.27 -6.50
CA ARG A 185 27.20 -4.78 -7.66
C ARG A 185 26.31 -4.47 -8.85
N ASN A 186 25.37 -5.34 -9.19
CA ASN A 186 24.39 -5.08 -10.27
C ASN A 186 23.54 -3.84 -9.99
N MET A 187 23.08 -3.64 -8.74
CA MET A 187 22.36 -2.42 -8.36
C MET A 187 23.24 -1.17 -8.51
N GLN A 188 24.53 -1.24 -8.15
CA GLN A 188 25.48 -0.14 -8.32
C GLN A 188 25.74 0.20 -9.79
N GLU A 189 25.91 -0.80 -10.65
CA GLU A 189 26.08 -0.62 -12.10
C GLU A 189 24.85 0.05 -12.74
N LEU A 190 23.65 -0.34 -12.29
CA LEU A 190 22.39 0.32 -12.65
C LEU A 190 22.22 1.71 -12.02
N LYS A 191 23.16 2.16 -11.18
CA LYS A 191 23.08 3.40 -10.39
C LYS A 191 21.81 3.44 -9.52
N PHE A 192 21.32 2.29 -9.09
CA PHE A 192 20.11 2.14 -8.31
C PHE A 192 20.42 2.15 -6.81
N TYR A 193 20.12 3.28 -6.16
CA TYR A 193 20.23 3.46 -4.71
C TYR A 193 18.84 3.74 -4.16
N PRO A 194 18.22 2.78 -3.46
CA PRO A 194 16.82 2.90 -3.06
C PRO A 194 16.61 4.03 -2.06
N ASP A 195 15.62 4.85 -2.35
CA ASP A 195 15.07 5.82 -1.41
C ASP A 195 14.29 5.12 -0.29
N VAL A 196 13.62 4.00 -0.61
CA VAL A 196 12.82 3.17 0.30
C VAL A 196 13.04 1.69 -0.02
N ILE A 197 13.11 0.85 1.02
CA ILE A 197 12.97 -0.61 0.90
C ILE A 197 11.58 -0.99 1.39
N HIS A 198 10.80 -1.65 0.54
CA HIS A 198 9.48 -2.17 0.89
C HIS A 198 9.51 -3.69 0.94
N ALA A 199 9.50 -4.26 2.14
CA ALA A 199 9.46 -5.69 2.36
C ALA A 199 8.02 -6.23 2.47
N HIS A 200 7.75 -7.41 1.90
CA HIS A 200 6.49 -8.14 2.07
C HIS A 200 6.69 -9.37 2.97
N THR A 201 5.58 -9.90 3.52
CA THR A 201 5.60 -11.07 4.41
C THR A 201 6.24 -12.30 3.78
N HIS A 202 6.84 -13.14 4.63
CA HIS A 202 7.54 -14.41 4.32
C HIS A 202 8.93 -14.29 3.69
N THR A 203 9.53 -13.10 3.69
CA THR A 203 10.93 -12.86 3.28
C THR A 203 12.00 -13.44 4.21
N ILE A 204 11.68 -14.35 5.13
CA ILE A 204 12.69 -14.87 6.08
C ILE A 204 12.96 -16.36 5.87
N GLN A 205 13.97 -16.60 5.04
CA GLN A 205 14.87 -17.76 5.20
C GLN A 205 16.28 -17.35 5.63
N SER A 206 16.69 -16.08 5.54
CA SER A 206 18.04 -15.65 5.90
C SER A 206 18.07 -14.73 7.13
N ARG A 207 18.27 -15.32 8.31
CA ARG A 207 18.63 -14.60 9.53
C ARG A 207 19.96 -13.86 9.30
N GLY A 208 19.90 -12.60 8.86
CA GLY A 208 21.06 -11.73 8.69
C GLY A 208 21.13 -10.99 7.35
N MET A 209 20.55 -11.50 6.28
CA MET A 209 20.66 -10.88 4.95
C MET A 209 20.00 -9.51 4.88
N LEU A 210 18.85 -9.34 5.54
CA LEU A 210 18.20 -8.02 5.63
C LEU A 210 19.10 -7.01 6.37
N ASN A 211 19.84 -7.43 7.39
CA ASN A 211 20.79 -6.54 8.07
C ASN A 211 21.92 -6.12 7.15
N ILE A 212 22.50 -7.07 6.43
CA ILE A 212 23.57 -6.79 5.48
C ILE A 212 23.03 -5.86 4.38
N LEU A 213 21.88 -6.18 3.80
CA LEU A 213 21.20 -5.35 2.80
C LEU A 213 20.94 -3.92 3.31
N LEU A 214 20.39 -3.78 4.52
CA LEU A 214 20.17 -2.46 5.13
C LEU A 214 21.49 -1.72 5.35
N ILE A 215 22.53 -2.38 5.83
CA ILE A 215 23.85 -1.75 6.05
C ILE A 215 24.46 -1.29 4.72
N GLU A 216 24.54 -2.18 3.73
CA GLU A 216 25.16 -1.94 2.42
C GLU A 216 24.41 -0.89 1.57
N LEU A 217 23.11 -0.76 1.79
CA LEU A 217 22.25 0.24 1.15
C LEU A 217 22.07 1.52 1.98
N GLU A 218 22.84 1.68 3.06
CA GLU A 218 22.86 2.88 3.93
C GLU A 218 21.57 3.15 4.71
N ASN A 219 20.90 2.07 5.11
CA ASN A 219 19.74 2.05 5.98
C ASN A 219 18.60 2.95 5.47
N PRO A 220 18.12 2.73 4.23
CA PRO A 220 16.94 3.41 3.73
C PRO A 220 15.74 3.10 4.62
N PRO A 221 14.72 3.97 4.67
CA PRO A 221 13.46 3.65 5.32
C PRO A 221 12.96 2.26 4.96
N LEU A 222 12.73 1.43 5.98
CA LEU A 222 12.22 0.08 5.82
C LEU A 222 10.71 0.07 6.08
N VAL A 223 9.95 -0.14 5.02
CA VAL A 223 8.51 -0.38 5.09
C VAL A 223 8.26 -1.89 5.07
N TYR A 224 7.38 -2.38 5.95
CA TYR A 224 7.03 -3.80 6.01
C TYR A 224 5.53 -4.03 5.89
N THR A 225 5.08 -4.65 4.79
CA THR A 225 3.68 -5.06 4.61
C THR A 225 3.42 -6.47 5.13
N ILE A 226 2.44 -6.56 6.02
CA ILE A 226 2.04 -7.78 6.71
C ILE A 226 0.74 -8.33 6.11
N HIS A 227 0.88 -9.46 5.38
CA HIS A 227 -0.22 -10.16 4.70
C HIS A 227 -0.84 -11.26 5.55
N ASP A 228 -0.04 -11.87 6.44
CA ASP A 228 -0.48 -12.87 7.41
C ASP A 228 0.32 -12.66 8.70
N LEU A 229 -0.37 -12.43 9.80
CA LEU A 229 0.25 -12.26 11.12
C LEU A 229 0.26 -13.62 11.82
N LEU A 230 1.43 -14.27 11.90
CA LEU A 230 1.49 -15.67 12.35
C LEU A 230 0.95 -15.89 13.78
N PRO A 231 1.26 -15.03 14.78
CA PRO A 231 0.65 -15.16 16.11
C PRO A 231 -0.87 -14.95 16.08
N TYR A 232 -1.40 -14.09 15.19
CA TYR A 232 -2.84 -13.87 15.04
C TYR A 232 -3.56 -15.15 14.62
N ARG A 233 -3.00 -15.92 13.68
CA ARG A 233 -3.59 -17.19 13.25
C ARG A 233 -3.74 -18.18 14.39
N GLN A 234 -2.73 -18.28 15.27
CA GLN A 234 -2.77 -19.17 16.42
C GLN A 234 -3.82 -18.70 17.44
N ILE A 235 -3.83 -17.41 17.79
CA ILE A 235 -4.80 -16.86 18.74
C ILE A 235 -6.23 -17.00 18.20
N LEU A 236 -6.43 -16.79 16.91
CA LEU A 236 -7.74 -16.95 16.27
C LEU A 236 -8.26 -18.39 16.35
N VAL A 237 -7.38 -19.39 16.27
CA VAL A 237 -7.77 -20.80 16.45
C VAL A 237 -8.18 -21.06 17.90
N ASP A 238 -7.45 -20.49 18.86
CA ASP A 238 -7.62 -20.79 20.28
C ASP A 238 -8.78 -20.03 20.94
N TYR A 239 -9.07 -18.79 20.48
CA TYR A 239 -10.00 -17.84 21.13
C TYR A 239 -11.07 -17.28 20.19
N GLY A 240 -10.97 -17.54 18.88
CA GLY A 240 -11.86 -16.97 17.89
C GLY A 240 -11.61 -15.49 17.58
N PRO A 241 -12.34 -14.92 16.60
CA PRO A 241 -12.11 -13.56 16.11
C PRO A 241 -12.61 -12.46 17.06
N GLU A 242 -13.71 -12.67 17.79
CA GLU A 242 -14.33 -11.62 18.62
C GLU A 242 -13.46 -11.21 19.81
N GLU A 243 -12.92 -12.18 20.54
CA GLU A 243 -12.07 -11.92 21.71
C GLU A 243 -10.79 -11.18 21.33
N LEU A 244 -10.21 -11.52 20.18
CA LEU A 244 -9.00 -10.88 19.67
C LEU A 244 -9.25 -9.46 19.15
N LEU A 245 -10.36 -9.20 18.47
CA LEU A 245 -10.64 -7.89 17.88
C LEU A 245 -11.28 -6.93 18.88
N THR A 246 -12.28 -7.39 19.64
CA THR A 246 -13.11 -6.53 20.51
C THR A 246 -12.88 -6.77 22.00
N GLY A 247 -12.49 -7.98 22.39
CA GLY A 247 -12.24 -8.36 23.79
C GLY A 247 -10.79 -8.11 24.27
N GLY A 248 -10.51 -8.60 25.48
CA GLY A 248 -9.15 -8.73 26.00
C GLY A 248 -8.64 -10.15 25.76
N VAL A 249 -7.42 -10.29 25.23
CA VAL A 249 -6.75 -11.59 25.12
C VAL A 249 -5.79 -11.72 26.29
N ASP A 250 -5.85 -12.85 27.00
CA ASP A 250 -4.92 -13.19 28.08
C ASP A 250 -3.46 -12.94 27.63
N PRO A 251 -2.68 -12.10 28.33
CA PRO A 251 -1.28 -11.87 28.00
C PRO A 251 -0.45 -13.15 27.93
N ASN A 252 -0.79 -14.17 28.73
CA ASN A 252 -0.12 -15.47 28.64
C ASN A 252 -0.51 -16.24 27.38
N ALA A 253 -1.73 -16.05 26.87
CA ALA A 253 -2.16 -16.61 25.59
C ALA A 253 -1.45 -15.96 24.41
N ILE A 254 -1.29 -14.63 24.42
CA ILE A 254 -0.49 -13.91 23.43
C ILE A 254 0.95 -14.43 23.46
N ARG A 255 1.54 -14.55 24.65
CA ARG A 255 2.90 -15.08 24.83
C ARG A 255 3.02 -16.51 24.32
N ARG A 256 2.09 -17.40 24.70
CA ARG A 256 2.03 -18.78 24.18
C ARG A 256 1.89 -18.81 22.67
N ALA A 257 1.07 -17.97 22.07
CA ALA A 257 0.91 -17.93 20.61
C ALA A 257 2.19 -17.45 19.91
N ILE A 258 2.86 -16.44 20.46
CA ILE A 258 4.18 -15.98 19.98
C ILE A 258 5.21 -17.11 20.12
N ASP A 259 5.29 -17.75 21.29
CA ASP A 259 6.25 -18.81 21.58
C ASP A 259 5.97 -20.06 20.71
N LEU A 260 4.74 -20.54 20.66
CA LEU A 260 4.33 -21.69 19.85
C LEU A 260 4.62 -21.44 18.38
N SER A 261 4.28 -20.26 17.84
CA SER A 261 4.63 -19.90 16.46
C SER A 261 6.14 -19.73 16.24
N TYR A 262 6.89 -19.34 17.28
CA TYR A 262 8.35 -19.20 17.29
C TYR A 262 9.07 -20.56 17.22
N TYR A 263 8.58 -21.56 17.95
CA TYR A 263 9.17 -22.89 18.01
C TYR A 263 8.69 -23.83 16.90
N THR A 264 7.44 -23.70 16.44
CA THR A 264 6.87 -24.58 15.40
C THR A 264 7.22 -24.15 13.98
N SER A 265 7.67 -22.90 13.76
CA SER A 265 8.04 -22.40 12.44
C SER A 265 9.33 -21.58 12.46
N LYS A 266 10.32 -21.95 11.62
CA LYS A 266 11.52 -21.10 11.37
C LYS A 266 11.18 -19.71 10.81
N ARG A 267 9.93 -19.48 10.38
CA ARG A 267 9.41 -18.25 9.77
C ARG A 267 9.19 -17.12 10.77
N ASN A 268 8.82 -17.44 12.01
CA ASN A 268 8.34 -16.46 12.98
C ASN A 268 9.44 -15.57 13.62
N PRO A 269 10.64 -16.09 13.98
CA PRO A 269 11.74 -15.25 14.48
C PRO A 269 12.09 -14.09 13.53
N GLY A 270 11.99 -14.33 12.22
CA GLY A 270 12.23 -13.30 11.22
C GLY A 270 11.11 -12.28 11.08
N GLN A 271 9.85 -12.70 11.19
CA GLN A 271 8.71 -11.77 11.15
C GLN A 271 8.78 -10.80 12.33
N ILE A 272 9.09 -11.31 13.53
CA ILE A 272 9.26 -10.49 14.74
C ILE A 272 10.45 -9.53 14.59
N ASP A 273 11.58 -10.01 14.06
CA ASP A 273 12.76 -9.17 13.80
C ASP A 273 12.45 -8.03 12.83
N MET A 274 11.69 -8.31 11.77
CA MET A 274 11.28 -7.29 10.79
C MET A 274 10.27 -6.30 11.37
N ILE A 275 9.30 -6.75 12.18
CA ILE A 275 8.39 -5.87 12.92
C ILE A 275 9.17 -4.88 13.80
N LYS A 276 10.22 -5.34 14.48
CA LYS A 276 11.05 -4.49 15.35
C LYS A 276 11.88 -3.48 14.55
N LYS A 277 12.40 -3.87 13.39
CA LYS A 277 13.29 -3.04 12.55
C LYS A 277 12.58 -2.09 11.61
N ALA A 278 11.35 -2.41 11.21
CA ALA A 278 10.60 -1.58 10.28
C ALA A 278 10.38 -0.17 10.84
N ASP A 279 10.57 0.81 9.97
CA ASP A 279 10.26 2.21 10.26
C ASP A 279 8.75 2.46 10.16
N ALA A 280 8.08 1.74 9.24
CA ALA A 280 6.63 1.68 9.17
C ALA A 280 6.15 0.27 8.83
N ILE A 281 4.99 -0.08 9.36
CA ILE A 281 4.33 -1.38 9.12
C ILE A 281 3.00 -1.12 8.44
N ILE A 282 2.74 -1.80 7.33
CA ILE A 282 1.45 -1.76 6.63
C ILE A 282 0.68 -3.03 6.97
N ASN A 283 -0.55 -2.87 7.44
CA ASN A 283 -1.54 -3.93 7.57
C ASN A 283 -2.50 -3.89 6.39
N VAL A 284 -2.92 -5.06 5.91
CA VAL A 284 -3.91 -5.18 4.83
C VAL A 284 -5.34 -4.92 5.29
N SER A 285 -5.57 -4.83 6.61
CA SER A 285 -6.88 -4.52 7.20
C SER A 285 -6.78 -3.90 8.59
N GLU A 286 -7.83 -3.18 8.99
CA GLU A 286 -7.98 -2.60 10.33
C GLU A 286 -7.97 -3.69 11.41
N SER A 287 -8.55 -4.86 11.14
CA SER A 287 -8.53 -6.00 12.05
C SER A 287 -7.09 -6.48 12.33
N HIS A 288 -6.23 -6.53 11.31
CA HIS A 288 -4.82 -6.84 11.49
C HIS A 288 -4.09 -5.73 12.27
N GLN A 289 -4.45 -4.46 12.04
CA GLN A 289 -3.87 -3.34 12.78
C GLN A 289 -4.21 -3.39 14.28
N ILE A 290 -5.48 -3.67 14.63
CA ILE A 290 -5.93 -3.84 16.01
C ILE A 290 -5.18 -5.01 16.66
N ALA A 291 -5.12 -6.15 15.98
CA ALA A 291 -4.39 -7.32 16.44
C ALA A 291 -2.90 -7.03 16.66
N MET A 292 -2.26 -6.29 15.74
CA MET A 292 -0.86 -5.91 15.85
C MET A 292 -0.58 -5.12 17.14
N GLY A 293 -1.41 -4.13 17.43
CA GLY A 293 -1.29 -3.31 18.64
C GLY A 293 -1.48 -4.12 19.93
N LYS A 294 -2.40 -5.09 19.93
CA LYS A 294 -2.62 -5.99 21.07
C LYS A 294 -1.46 -6.98 21.28
N ILE A 295 -0.96 -7.58 20.20
CA ILE A 295 0.06 -8.64 20.26
C ILE A 295 1.45 -8.08 20.59
N PHE A 296 1.84 -6.94 19.98
CA PHE A 296 3.19 -6.39 20.10
C PHE A 296 3.29 -5.09 20.91
N GLY A 297 2.15 -4.60 21.42
CA GLY A 297 2.08 -3.41 22.26
C GLY A 297 1.91 -2.09 21.52
N ARG A 298 1.63 -1.04 22.29
CA ARG A 298 1.24 0.29 21.78
C ARG A 298 2.30 0.95 20.90
N GLU A 299 3.59 0.79 21.20
CA GLU A 299 4.67 1.40 20.44
C GLU A 299 4.78 0.85 19.01
N ILE A 300 4.64 -0.47 18.84
CA ILE A 300 4.54 -1.06 17.50
C ILE A 300 3.23 -0.63 16.83
N GLY A 301 2.12 -0.59 17.58
CA GLY A 301 0.84 -0.07 17.08
C GLY A 301 0.95 1.33 16.47
N LYS A 302 1.71 2.26 17.07
CA LYS A 302 1.92 3.62 16.52
C LYS A 302 2.66 3.65 15.18
N LYS A 303 3.48 2.64 14.88
CA LYS A 303 4.20 2.51 13.60
C LYS A 303 3.36 1.88 12.49
N THR A 304 2.13 1.46 12.80
CA THR A 304 1.29 0.75 11.85
C THR A 304 0.37 1.69 11.09
N SER A 305 0.16 1.39 9.82
CA SER A 305 -0.87 1.98 8.96
C SER A 305 -1.68 0.85 8.34
N THR A 306 -2.94 1.11 7.99
CA THR A 306 -3.72 0.19 7.16
C THR A 306 -3.72 0.73 5.74
N ILE A 307 -3.24 -0.07 4.78
CA ILE A 307 -3.36 0.23 3.36
C ILE A 307 -3.99 -1.00 2.71
N LYS A 308 -5.20 -0.82 2.18
CA LYS A 308 -5.98 -1.92 1.61
C LYS A 308 -5.43 -2.30 0.24
N ASN A 309 -5.36 -3.59 -0.05
CA ASN A 309 -4.80 -4.09 -1.31
C ASN A 309 -5.59 -3.61 -2.54
N THR A 310 -4.91 -3.61 -3.70
CA THR A 310 -5.54 -3.42 -5.01
C THR A 310 -5.44 -4.69 -5.86
N THR A 311 -5.83 -4.63 -7.13
CA THR A 311 -5.79 -5.74 -8.09
C THR A 311 -5.36 -5.28 -9.48
N PRO A 312 -4.67 -6.11 -10.29
CA PRO A 312 -4.30 -5.74 -11.65
C PRO A 312 -5.49 -5.76 -12.61
N LEU A 313 -6.63 -6.35 -12.20
CA LEU A 313 -7.83 -6.48 -13.03
C LEU A 313 -8.42 -5.11 -13.42
N TRP A 314 -8.21 -4.09 -12.58
CA TRP A 314 -8.57 -2.70 -12.84
C TRP A 314 -8.13 -2.17 -14.21
N PHE A 315 -7.04 -2.70 -14.76
CA PHE A 315 -6.43 -2.21 -16.00
C PHE A 315 -6.78 -3.02 -17.24
N ILE A 316 -7.31 -4.24 -17.10
CA ILE A 316 -7.39 -5.21 -18.22
C ILE A 316 -8.79 -5.75 -18.48
N LEU A 317 -9.71 -5.64 -17.51
CA LEU A 317 -11.07 -6.20 -17.61
C LEU A 317 -11.87 -5.68 -18.81
N ASP A 318 -11.57 -4.47 -19.29
CA ASP A 318 -12.26 -3.85 -20.43
C ASP A 318 -11.50 -4.01 -21.76
N SER A 319 -10.39 -4.76 -21.78
CA SER A 319 -9.68 -4.98 -23.04
C SER A 319 -10.54 -5.85 -23.99
N PRO A 320 -10.57 -5.56 -25.30
CA PRO A 320 -11.38 -6.31 -26.26
C PRO A 320 -11.12 -7.82 -26.21
N GLU A 321 -9.85 -8.21 -26.09
CA GLU A 321 -9.42 -9.61 -25.96
C GLU A 321 -10.03 -10.29 -24.73
N VAL A 322 -10.02 -9.63 -23.57
CA VAL A 322 -10.59 -10.19 -22.32
C VAL A 322 -12.11 -10.32 -22.43
N MET A 323 -12.79 -9.33 -23.01
CA MET A 323 -14.24 -9.35 -23.20
C MET A 323 -14.68 -10.46 -24.16
N GLU A 324 -13.95 -10.66 -25.27
CA GLU A 324 -14.24 -11.73 -26.22
C GLU A 324 -13.98 -13.11 -25.62
N ASN A 325 -12.84 -13.28 -24.94
CA ASN A 325 -12.53 -14.54 -24.24
C ASN A 325 -13.57 -14.86 -23.17
N ALA A 326 -14.07 -13.86 -22.44
CA ALA A 326 -15.12 -14.06 -21.45
C ALA A 326 -16.43 -14.56 -22.07
N LYS A 327 -16.78 -14.06 -23.26
CA LYS A 327 -17.93 -14.53 -24.03
C LYS A 327 -17.77 -16.00 -24.42
N ILE A 328 -16.62 -16.35 -24.99
CA ILE A 328 -16.30 -17.74 -25.38
C ILE A 328 -16.36 -18.68 -24.18
N ILE A 329 -15.73 -18.30 -23.05
CA ILE A 329 -15.76 -19.09 -21.81
C ILE A 329 -17.20 -19.27 -21.33
N ARG A 330 -18.00 -18.19 -21.33
CA ARG A 330 -19.40 -18.23 -20.88
C ARG A 330 -20.24 -19.18 -21.73
N GLU A 331 -20.14 -19.08 -23.05
CA GLU A 331 -20.85 -19.96 -23.99
C GLU A 331 -20.43 -21.43 -23.84
N GLY A 332 -19.15 -21.68 -23.50
CA GLY A 332 -18.64 -23.02 -23.21
C GLY A 332 -19.12 -23.60 -21.87
N ILE A 333 -19.41 -22.76 -20.88
CA ILE A 333 -19.93 -23.17 -19.56
C ILE A 333 -21.41 -23.56 -19.67
N HIS A 334 -22.22 -22.71 -20.31
CA HIS A 334 -23.65 -22.92 -20.41
C HIS A 334 -24.21 -22.18 -21.63
N LYS A 335 -24.93 -22.88 -22.51
CA LYS A 335 -25.56 -22.28 -23.69
C LYS A 335 -26.77 -21.41 -23.36
N GLU A 336 -27.47 -21.74 -22.28
CA GLU A 336 -28.59 -20.95 -21.73
C GLU A 336 -28.07 -19.90 -20.73
N ASN A 337 -28.79 -18.79 -20.55
CA ASN A 337 -28.39 -17.65 -19.73
C ASN A 337 -28.59 -17.88 -18.21
N ASN A 338 -28.15 -19.04 -17.69
CA ASN A 338 -28.25 -19.45 -16.29
C ASN A 338 -27.11 -18.87 -15.44
N PHE A 339 -27.33 -18.76 -14.12
CA PHE A 339 -26.29 -18.27 -13.20
C PHE A 339 -25.08 -19.22 -13.13
N VAL A 340 -23.89 -18.62 -13.18
CA VAL A 340 -22.59 -19.29 -12.98
C VAL A 340 -22.00 -18.76 -11.68
N LEU A 341 -21.99 -19.61 -10.65
CA LEU A 341 -21.24 -19.32 -9.45
C LEU A 341 -19.75 -19.57 -9.73
N PHE A 342 -18.87 -18.86 -9.06
CA PHE A 342 -17.45 -19.12 -9.18
C PHE A 342 -16.71 -18.97 -7.85
N TYR A 343 -15.60 -19.68 -7.73
CA TYR A 343 -14.64 -19.59 -6.64
C TYR A 343 -13.25 -19.35 -7.23
N SER A 344 -12.41 -18.55 -6.57
CA SER A 344 -11.01 -18.37 -6.96
C SER A 344 -10.08 -18.57 -5.77
N GLY A 345 -9.12 -19.49 -5.93
CA GLY A 345 -8.04 -19.71 -4.99
C GLY A 345 -7.66 -21.17 -4.78
N ARG A 346 -6.88 -21.41 -3.72
CA ARG A 346 -6.45 -22.77 -3.33
C ARG A 346 -7.64 -23.60 -2.88
N ILE A 347 -7.78 -24.81 -3.40
CA ILE A 347 -8.86 -25.73 -3.02
C ILE A 347 -8.38 -26.57 -1.84
N SER A 348 -8.73 -26.15 -0.63
CA SER A 348 -8.23 -26.79 0.60
C SER A 348 -9.18 -26.60 1.78
N LYS A 349 -9.06 -27.45 2.80
CA LYS A 349 -9.83 -27.35 4.05
C LYS A 349 -9.72 -25.97 4.74
N GLU A 350 -8.53 -25.35 4.72
CA GLU A 350 -8.32 -24.00 5.28
C GLU A 350 -9.22 -22.95 4.60
N LYS A 351 -9.50 -23.13 3.30
CA LYS A 351 -10.35 -22.24 2.51
C LYS A 351 -11.84 -22.61 2.53
N MET A 352 -12.23 -23.51 3.44
CA MET A 352 -13.63 -23.89 3.66
C MET A 352 -14.35 -24.36 2.39
N ILE A 353 -13.64 -25.09 1.54
CA ILE A 353 -14.23 -25.69 0.33
C ILE A 353 -15.38 -26.63 0.67
N GLU A 354 -15.33 -27.32 1.81
CA GLU A 354 -16.45 -28.10 2.34
C GLU A 354 -17.73 -27.27 2.46
N THR A 355 -17.63 -26.03 2.97
CA THR A 355 -18.78 -25.13 3.04
C THR A 355 -19.30 -24.74 1.66
N LEU A 356 -18.40 -24.49 0.71
CA LEU A 356 -18.77 -24.22 -0.69
C LEU A 356 -19.53 -25.41 -1.30
N MET A 357 -18.99 -26.62 -1.19
CA MET A 357 -19.60 -27.82 -1.79
C MET A 357 -20.95 -28.16 -1.16
N LEU A 358 -21.04 -28.16 0.17
CA LEU A 358 -22.29 -28.45 0.88
C LEU A 358 -23.36 -27.38 0.62
N GLY A 359 -22.96 -26.11 0.51
CA GLY A 359 -23.87 -25.03 0.14
C GLY A 359 -24.33 -25.16 -1.31
N PHE A 360 -23.41 -25.51 -2.21
CA PHE A 360 -23.69 -25.71 -3.64
C PHE A 360 -24.63 -26.88 -3.91
N ASN A 361 -24.57 -27.96 -3.11
CA ASN A 361 -25.57 -29.04 -3.17
C ASN A 361 -27.00 -28.49 -3.02
N LYS A 362 -27.22 -27.63 -2.01
CA LYS A 362 -28.54 -27.03 -1.75
C LYS A 362 -28.99 -26.11 -2.87
N VAL A 363 -28.06 -25.33 -3.42
CA VAL A 363 -28.36 -24.48 -4.58
C VAL A 363 -28.75 -25.33 -5.78
N CYS A 364 -28.03 -26.42 -6.07
CA CYS A 364 -28.35 -27.32 -7.19
C CYS A 364 -29.63 -28.15 -6.95
N GLU A 365 -30.04 -28.39 -5.71
CA GLU A 365 -31.32 -29.06 -5.41
C GLU A 365 -32.53 -28.22 -5.86
N GLU A 366 -32.44 -26.90 -5.74
CA GLU A 366 -33.49 -25.97 -6.15
C GLU A 366 -33.28 -25.43 -7.57
N TYR A 367 -32.03 -25.22 -7.98
CA TYR A 367 -31.61 -24.70 -9.28
C TYR A 367 -30.63 -25.67 -9.97
N PRO A 368 -31.11 -26.80 -10.53
CA PRO A 368 -30.25 -27.89 -11.02
C PRO A 368 -29.29 -27.52 -12.16
N SER A 369 -29.61 -26.48 -12.93
CA SER A 369 -28.77 -26.00 -14.05
C SER A 369 -27.64 -25.08 -13.62
N THR A 370 -27.53 -24.73 -12.34
CA THR A 370 -26.48 -23.85 -11.82
C THR A 370 -25.11 -24.50 -12.00
N LYS A 371 -24.15 -23.76 -12.57
CA LYS A 371 -22.76 -24.20 -12.73
C LYS A 371 -21.85 -23.55 -11.69
N LEU A 372 -20.81 -24.26 -11.29
CA LEU A 372 -19.75 -23.75 -10.41
C LEU A 372 -18.39 -23.82 -11.12
N LEU A 373 -17.89 -22.65 -11.49
CA LEU A 373 -16.55 -22.46 -12.02
C LEU A 373 -15.53 -22.44 -10.87
N LEU A 374 -14.63 -23.43 -10.84
CA LEU A 374 -13.57 -23.53 -9.83
C LEU A 374 -12.23 -23.09 -10.39
N ILE A 375 -11.86 -21.84 -10.09
CA ILE A 375 -10.61 -21.22 -10.51
C ILE A 375 -9.52 -21.52 -9.48
N GLY A 376 -8.51 -22.29 -9.88
CA GLY A 376 -7.42 -22.75 -9.02
C GLY A 376 -7.35 -24.26 -8.87
N ALA A 377 -6.46 -24.74 -8.00
CA ALA A 377 -6.23 -26.17 -7.81
C ALA A 377 -6.06 -26.57 -6.34
N GLY A 378 -6.24 -27.86 -6.09
CA GLY A 378 -5.92 -28.54 -4.82
C GLY A 378 -4.47 -29.00 -4.77
N LYS A 379 -4.19 -30.05 -3.98
CA LYS A 379 -2.88 -30.71 -4.00
C LYS A 379 -2.71 -31.51 -5.29
N ASP A 380 -1.49 -31.57 -5.81
CA ASP A 380 -1.16 -32.20 -7.09
C ASP A 380 -1.54 -33.69 -7.20
N SER A 381 -1.78 -34.36 -6.07
CA SER A 381 -2.19 -35.77 -6.01
C SER A 381 -3.68 -36.03 -6.27
N ASP A 382 -4.52 -35.00 -6.22
CA ASP A 382 -5.97 -35.18 -6.16
C ASP A 382 -6.62 -34.85 -7.51
N THR A 383 -7.43 -35.75 -8.07
CA THR A 383 -8.31 -35.38 -9.19
C THR A 383 -9.40 -34.44 -8.67
N MET A 384 -9.81 -33.45 -9.47
CA MET A 384 -10.82 -32.48 -9.02
C MET A 384 -12.11 -33.17 -8.55
N ASN A 385 -12.58 -34.18 -9.29
CA ASN A 385 -13.80 -34.91 -8.95
C ASN A 385 -13.69 -35.61 -7.59
N SER A 386 -12.57 -36.28 -7.31
CA SER A 386 -12.33 -36.89 -5.99
C SER A 386 -12.24 -35.83 -4.90
N LEU A 387 -11.62 -34.70 -5.19
CA LEU A 387 -11.45 -33.60 -4.24
C LEU A 387 -12.81 -32.98 -3.85
N VAL A 388 -13.65 -32.62 -4.81
CA VAL A 388 -14.97 -32.03 -4.52
C VAL A 388 -15.91 -33.03 -3.84
N LYS A 389 -15.86 -34.32 -4.22
CA LYS A 389 -16.57 -35.40 -3.52
C LYS A 389 -16.12 -35.51 -2.06
N SER A 390 -14.81 -35.46 -1.80
CA SER A 390 -14.25 -35.54 -0.45
C SER A 390 -14.68 -34.38 0.46
N TYR A 391 -15.07 -33.24 -0.15
CA TYR A 391 -15.61 -32.07 0.53
C TYR A 391 -17.14 -32.06 0.58
N GLY A 392 -17.81 -33.15 0.19
CA GLY A 392 -19.25 -33.33 0.38
C GLY A 392 -20.12 -32.97 -0.83
N LEU A 393 -19.56 -32.73 -2.02
CA LEU A 393 -20.38 -32.55 -3.23
C LEU A 393 -21.11 -33.85 -3.59
N ASN A 394 -22.43 -33.77 -3.81
CA ASN A 394 -23.24 -34.90 -4.23
C ASN A 394 -22.84 -35.36 -5.63
N GLU A 395 -22.75 -36.68 -5.83
CA GLU A 395 -22.25 -37.28 -7.08
C GLU A 395 -23.05 -36.84 -8.32
N LYS A 396 -24.37 -36.68 -8.19
CA LYS A 396 -25.25 -36.20 -9.27
C LYS A 396 -24.92 -34.77 -9.76
N PHE A 397 -24.22 -33.96 -8.97
CA PHE A 397 -23.89 -32.57 -9.32
C PHE A 397 -22.43 -32.37 -9.75
N ILE A 398 -21.65 -33.44 -9.91
CA ILE A 398 -20.25 -33.34 -10.37
C ILE A 398 -20.17 -32.74 -11.77
N GLY A 399 -21.11 -33.07 -12.66
CA GLY A 399 -21.21 -32.48 -14.00
C GLY A 399 -21.55 -30.98 -14.00
N ASN A 400 -21.81 -30.38 -12.83
CA ASN A 400 -22.00 -28.94 -12.68
C ASN A 400 -20.71 -28.19 -12.30
N ILE A 401 -19.62 -28.91 -12.03
CA ILE A 401 -18.32 -28.32 -11.71
C ILE A 401 -17.50 -28.10 -12.96
N ILE A 402 -16.91 -26.92 -13.09
CA ILE A 402 -16.07 -26.51 -14.22
C ILE A 402 -14.70 -26.13 -13.67
N PRO A 403 -13.74 -27.06 -13.62
CA PRO A 403 -12.40 -26.77 -13.10
C PRO A 403 -11.51 -26.14 -14.16
N THR A 404 -10.74 -25.12 -13.77
CA THR A 404 -9.75 -24.49 -14.65
C THR A 404 -8.31 -24.88 -14.32
N GLY A 405 -8.05 -25.32 -13.08
CA GLY A 405 -6.69 -25.38 -12.55
C GLY A 405 -6.09 -23.98 -12.34
N TRP A 406 -4.75 -23.91 -12.20
CA TRP A 406 -4.05 -22.63 -12.06
C TRP A 406 -3.94 -21.90 -13.39
N ILE A 407 -4.46 -20.67 -13.44
CA ILE A 407 -4.39 -19.81 -14.61
C ILE A 407 -3.18 -18.88 -14.47
N LYS A 408 -2.24 -18.95 -15.41
CA LYS A 408 -1.02 -18.13 -15.41
C LYS A 408 -1.20 -16.83 -16.20
N ASN A 409 -2.00 -16.86 -17.25
CA ASN A 409 -2.25 -15.68 -18.08
C ASN A 409 -3.28 -14.78 -17.39
N ILE A 410 -2.91 -13.53 -17.12
CA ILE A 410 -3.78 -12.59 -16.37
C ILE A 410 -5.02 -12.15 -17.16
N LYS A 411 -4.94 -12.09 -18.49
CA LYS A 411 -6.09 -11.76 -19.35
C LYS A 411 -7.09 -12.91 -19.38
N GLU A 412 -6.60 -14.15 -19.50
CA GLU A 412 -7.45 -15.35 -19.37
C GLU A 412 -8.11 -15.40 -17.99
N TYR A 413 -7.34 -15.17 -16.92
CA TYR A 413 -7.85 -15.11 -15.55
C TYR A 413 -8.95 -14.04 -15.40
N ALA A 414 -8.74 -12.84 -15.95
CA ALA A 414 -9.74 -11.78 -15.99
C ALA A 414 -11.02 -12.20 -16.74
N ALA A 415 -10.88 -12.93 -17.84
CA ALA A 415 -12.00 -13.41 -18.63
C ALA A 415 -12.90 -14.39 -17.84
N TYR A 416 -12.31 -15.27 -17.02
CA TYR A 416 -13.09 -16.14 -16.13
C TYR A 416 -13.88 -15.37 -15.07
N TYR A 417 -13.32 -14.29 -14.51
CA TYR A 417 -14.05 -13.42 -13.59
C TYR A 417 -15.24 -12.72 -14.26
N LEU A 418 -15.12 -12.36 -15.54
CA LEU A 418 -16.22 -11.79 -16.31
C LEU A 418 -17.30 -12.83 -16.65
N ALA A 419 -16.88 -14.06 -16.93
CA ALA A 419 -17.76 -15.17 -17.27
C ALA A 419 -18.57 -15.70 -16.07
N GLY A 420 -18.07 -15.55 -14.84
CA GLY A 420 -18.83 -15.84 -13.62
C GLY A 420 -19.83 -14.74 -13.26
N ASP A 421 -20.90 -15.07 -12.53
CA ASP A 421 -21.91 -14.11 -12.07
C ASP A 421 -21.73 -13.74 -10.60
N ILE A 422 -21.52 -14.74 -9.73
CA ILE A 422 -21.44 -14.54 -8.27
C ILE A 422 -20.18 -15.22 -7.75
N LEU A 423 -19.29 -14.45 -7.11
CA LEU A 423 -18.15 -15.03 -6.41
C LEU A 423 -18.65 -15.60 -5.08
N VAL A 424 -18.34 -16.87 -4.81
CA VAL A 424 -18.60 -17.50 -3.51
C VAL A 424 -17.25 -17.83 -2.88
N GLN A 425 -16.90 -17.12 -1.80
CA GLN A 425 -15.62 -17.23 -1.12
C GLN A 425 -15.82 -17.48 0.38
N PRO A 426 -16.10 -18.72 0.82
CA PRO A 426 -16.25 -19.03 2.23
C PRO A 426 -14.99 -18.72 3.04
N GLY A 427 -15.16 -18.43 4.33
CA GLY A 427 -14.05 -18.10 5.22
C GLY A 427 -14.44 -18.18 6.69
N ARG A 428 -13.44 -18.29 7.57
CA ARG A 428 -13.63 -18.42 9.03
C ARG A 428 -13.60 -17.11 9.79
N THR A 429 -12.90 -16.12 9.24
CA THR A 429 -12.56 -14.90 9.97
C THR A 429 -13.25 -13.72 9.29
N PRO A 430 -14.16 -13.02 10.00
CA PRO A 430 -14.68 -11.73 9.55
C PRO A 430 -13.53 -10.79 9.18
N ASN A 431 -13.71 -9.97 8.15
CA ASN A 431 -12.69 -9.02 7.67
C ASN A 431 -11.39 -9.68 7.17
N LEU A 432 -11.47 -10.90 6.62
CA LEU A 432 -10.44 -11.46 5.75
C LEU A 432 -10.51 -10.77 4.37
N TYR A 433 -9.49 -9.99 4.04
CA TYR A 433 -9.42 -9.29 2.76
C TYR A 433 -8.92 -10.26 1.70
N SER A 434 -9.86 -11.00 1.11
CA SER A 434 -9.59 -11.86 -0.04
C SER A 434 -9.33 -10.98 -1.26
N ILE A 435 -8.14 -11.10 -1.87
CA ILE A 435 -7.86 -10.43 -3.14
C ILE A 435 -8.84 -10.88 -4.22
N SER A 436 -9.27 -12.15 -4.19
CA SER A 436 -10.31 -12.66 -5.09
C SER A 436 -11.65 -11.94 -4.93
N ALA A 437 -11.99 -11.52 -3.71
CA ALA A 437 -13.17 -10.68 -3.50
C ALA A 437 -12.99 -9.31 -4.15
N ILE A 438 -11.86 -8.64 -3.92
CA ILE A 438 -11.56 -7.33 -4.55
C ILE A 438 -11.57 -7.44 -6.09
N GLU A 439 -11.03 -8.53 -6.64
CA GLU A 439 -11.05 -8.86 -8.06
C GLU A 439 -12.47 -9.02 -8.60
N ALA A 440 -13.35 -9.73 -7.88
CA ALA A 440 -14.76 -9.86 -8.23
C ALA A 440 -15.49 -8.51 -8.17
N MET A 441 -15.23 -7.69 -7.17
CA MET A 441 -15.81 -6.35 -7.09
C MET A 441 -15.36 -5.45 -8.25
N ALA A 442 -14.07 -5.51 -8.63
CA ALA A 442 -13.54 -4.83 -9.82
C ALA A 442 -14.21 -5.35 -11.11
N ALA A 443 -14.49 -6.65 -11.16
CA ALA A 443 -15.25 -7.29 -12.25
C ALA A 443 -16.77 -7.00 -12.20
N ARG A 444 -17.27 -6.26 -11.19
CA ARG A 444 -18.69 -6.00 -10.92
C ARG A 444 -19.51 -7.24 -10.60
N LYS A 445 -18.96 -8.14 -9.78
CA LYS A 445 -19.61 -9.38 -9.38
C LYS A 445 -19.93 -9.32 -7.88
N PRO A 446 -21.16 -9.67 -7.45
CA PRO A 446 -21.49 -9.78 -6.04
C PRO A 446 -20.59 -10.83 -5.37
N VAL A 447 -20.31 -10.62 -4.09
CA VAL A 447 -19.41 -11.47 -3.33
C VAL A 447 -20.15 -12.07 -2.14
N VAL A 448 -20.25 -13.40 -2.12
CA VAL A 448 -20.83 -14.18 -1.04
C VAL A 448 -19.69 -14.76 -0.20
N THR A 449 -19.41 -14.16 0.95
CA THR A 449 -18.23 -14.44 1.80
C THR A 449 -18.57 -14.25 3.28
N VAL A 450 -17.60 -14.10 4.18
CA VAL A 450 -17.85 -13.76 5.59
C VAL A 450 -18.52 -12.39 5.74
N PRO A 451 -19.25 -12.13 6.83
CA PRO A 451 -19.75 -10.79 7.13
C PRO A 451 -18.62 -9.76 7.13
N GLY A 452 -18.84 -8.62 6.46
CA GLY A 452 -17.86 -7.55 6.37
C GLY A 452 -18.04 -6.67 5.14
N GLU A 453 -17.12 -5.73 4.95
CA GLU A 453 -17.24 -4.69 3.93
C GLU A 453 -17.18 -5.19 2.48
N LEU A 454 -16.63 -6.38 2.25
CA LEU A 454 -16.51 -7.01 0.93
C LEU A 454 -17.76 -7.82 0.56
N SER A 455 -18.67 -8.07 1.49
CA SER A 455 -19.75 -9.05 1.35
C SER A 455 -21.05 -8.42 0.83
N SER A 456 -21.60 -9.02 -0.23
CA SER A 456 -23.00 -8.89 -0.66
C SER A 456 -23.91 -9.95 -0.04
N GLY A 457 -23.32 -11.01 0.53
CA GLY A 457 -23.99 -12.15 1.12
C GLY A 457 -23.06 -12.98 1.99
N ILE A 458 -23.63 -13.78 2.89
CA ILE A 458 -22.89 -14.48 3.95
C ILE A 458 -22.64 -15.95 3.56
N ALA A 459 -21.41 -16.43 3.74
CA ALA A 459 -20.95 -17.80 3.42
C ALA A 459 -20.10 -18.43 4.54
N ASP A 460 -20.39 -18.09 5.79
CA ASP A 460 -19.75 -18.66 6.97
C ASP A 460 -20.14 -20.13 7.25
N ASN A 461 -21.29 -20.56 6.73
CA ASN A 461 -21.76 -21.94 6.75
C ASN A 461 -22.63 -22.27 5.52
N PRO A 462 -22.90 -23.57 5.22
CA PRO A 462 -23.63 -23.98 4.02
C PRO A 462 -25.05 -23.39 3.91
N LYS A 463 -25.74 -23.18 5.04
CA LYS A 463 -27.11 -22.66 5.05
C LYS A 463 -27.14 -21.17 4.69
N ASN A 464 -26.23 -20.39 5.25
CA ASN A 464 -26.13 -18.96 4.95
C ASN A 464 -25.66 -18.72 3.51
N LEU A 465 -24.70 -19.53 3.03
CA LEU A 465 -24.25 -19.51 1.64
C LEU A 465 -25.43 -19.70 0.69
N TYR A 466 -26.18 -20.80 0.87
CA TYR A 466 -27.35 -21.11 0.06
C TYR A 466 -28.37 -19.96 0.06
N LYS A 467 -28.77 -19.48 1.24
CA LYS A 467 -29.74 -18.37 1.36
C LYS A 467 -29.27 -17.10 0.63
N SER A 468 -27.98 -16.77 0.76
CA SER A 468 -27.41 -15.58 0.15
C SER A 468 -27.35 -15.69 -1.37
N VAL A 469 -26.94 -16.85 -1.88
CA VAL A 469 -26.88 -17.12 -3.32
C VAL A 469 -28.28 -17.11 -3.93
N VAL A 470 -29.23 -17.83 -3.33
CA VAL A 470 -30.62 -17.89 -3.83
C VAL A 470 -31.26 -16.52 -3.85
N ARG A 471 -31.11 -15.72 -2.78
CA ARG A 471 -31.59 -14.33 -2.75
C ARG A 471 -31.05 -13.49 -3.91
N ILE A 472 -29.78 -13.64 -4.26
CA ILE A 472 -29.16 -12.92 -5.37
C ILE A 472 -29.67 -13.45 -6.73
N MET A 473 -29.89 -14.77 -6.84
CA MET A 473 -30.36 -15.40 -8.08
C MET A 473 -31.84 -15.09 -8.38
N GLU A 474 -32.67 -14.96 -7.36
CA GLU A 474 -34.12 -14.74 -7.49
C GLU A 474 -34.48 -13.30 -7.86
N SER A 475 -33.73 -12.32 -7.34
CA SER A 475 -34.00 -10.90 -7.58
C SER A 475 -32.94 -10.30 -8.48
N TYR A 476 -33.27 -10.14 -9.76
CA TYR A 476 -32.34 -9.55 -10.72
C TYR A 476 -32.11 -8.06 -10.44
N SER A 477 -33.16 -7.35 -10.00
CA SER A 477 -33.04 -5.97 -9.52
C SER A 477 -32.04 -5.84 -8.37
N PHE A 478 -32.07 -6.79 -7.43
CA PHE A 478 -31.10 -6.90 -6.35
C PHE A 478 -29.69 -7.20 -6.91
N TYR A 479 -29.52 -8.23 -7.74
CA TYR A 479 -28.22 -8.54 -8.35
C TYR A 479 -27.54 -7.31 -8.97
N GLU A 480 -28.24 -6.56 -9.82
CA GLU A 480 -27.69 -5.39 -10.53
C GLU A 480 -27.34 -4.24 -9.60
N ARG A 481 -28.22 -3.94 -8.64
CA ARG A 481 -27.97 -2.93 -7.62
C ARG A 481 -26.66 -3.24 -6.89
N TYR A 482 -26.48 -4.51 -6.48
CA TYR A 482 -25.26 -4.94 -5.80
C TYR A 482 -24.03 -4.89 -6.69
N CYS A 483 -24.12 -5.30 -7.96
CA CYS A 483 -23.03 -5.18 -8.93
C CYS A 483 -22.53 -3.72 -9.04
N HIS A 484 -23.45 -2.75 -9.05
CA HIS A 484 -23.09 -1.34 -9.13
C HIS A 484 -22.50 -0.80 -7.82
N GLU A 485 -23.20 -1.00 -6.71
CA GLU A 485 -22.78 -0.51 -5.38
C GLU A 485 -21.40 -1.05 -5.00
N ILE A 486 -21.18 -2.35 -5.22
CA ILE A 486 -19.93 -3.01 -4.83
C ILE A 486 -18.76 -2.53 -5.68
N TYR A 487 -18.98 -2.26 -6.97
CA TYR A 487 -17.96 -1.71 -7.86
C TYR A 487 -17.55 -0.29 -7.48
N VAL A 488 -18.54 0.58 -7.19
CA VAL A 488 -18.28 1.96 -6.78
C VAL A 488 -17.49 1.98 -5.48
N LYS A 489 -17.93 1.18 -4.50
CA LYS A 489 -17.20 0.99 -3.23
C LYS A 489 -15.78 0.47 -3.48
N ALA A 490 -15.62 -0.52 -4.35
CA ALA A 490 -14.31 -1.09 -4.60
C ALA A 490 -13.35 -0.11 -5.29
N LEU A 491 -13.84 0.72 -6.20
CA LEU A 491 -13.03 1.72 -6.86
C LEU A 491 -12.53 2.78 -5.86
N ASP A 492 -13.38 3.18 -4.92
CA ASP A 492 -13.02 4.19 -3.90
C ASP A 492 -12.09 3.63 -2.80
N VAL A 493 -12.26 2.36 -2.43
CA VAL A 493 -11.54 1.75 -1.29
C VAL A 493 -10.32 0.95 -1.72
N TYR A 494 -10.41 0.20 -2.83
CA TYR A 494 -9.37 -0.72 -3.33
C TYR A 494 -8.83 -0.31 -4.71
N GLY A 495 -9.21 0.87 -5.19
CA GLY A 495 -8.73 1.40 -6.47
C GLY A 495 -7.22 1.67 -6.44
N PRO A 496 -6.53 1.54 -7.59
CA PRO A 496 -5.08 1.59 -7.63
C PRO A 496 -4.53 3.01 -7.38
N ILE A 497 -5.32 4.07 -7.64
CA ILE A 497 -4.93 5.46 -7.36
C ILE A 497 -4.87 5.69 -5.84
N ARG A 498 -5.88 5.24 -5.08
CA ARG A 498 -5.86 5.33 -3.62
C ARG A 498 -4.72 4.50 -3.05
N PHE A 499 -4.56 3.27 -3.53
CA PHE A 499 -3.46 2.39 -3.14
C PHE A 499 -2.09 3.06 -3.34
N LEU A 500 -1.85 3.67 -4.50
CA LEU A 500 -0.64 4.45 -4.78
C LEU A 500 -0.48 5.63 -3.82
N ASN A 501 -1.51 6.46 -3.67
CA ASN A 501 -1.45 7.68 -2.86
C ASN A 501 -1.17 7.40 -1.38
N GLU A 502 -1.78 6.36 -0.81
CA GLU A 502 -1.52 5.94 0.57
C GLU A 502 -0.07 5.47 0.76
N HIS A 503 0.49 4.73 -0.21
CA HIS A 503 1.90 4.34 -0.19
C HIS A 503 2.84 5.55 -0.32
N LEU A 504 2.60 6.45 -1.27
CA LEU A 504 3.44 7.64 -1.47
C LEU A 504 3.38 8.59 -0.27
N LYS A 505 2.21 8.71 0.37
CA LYS A 505 2.05 9.46 1.63
C LYS A 505 2.92 8.85 2.74
N LEU A 506 2.91 7.53 2.88
CA LEU A 506 3.76 6.85 3.87
C LEU A 506 5.25 7.06 3.56
N TYR A 507 5.68 6.83 2.31
CA TYR A 507 7.08 6.98 1.90
C TYR A 507 7.58 8.41 2.10
N SER A 508 6.80 9.41 1.69
CA SER A 508 7.17 10.82 1.86
C SER A 508 7.31 11.21 3.33
N GLY A 509 6.44 10.71 4.22
CA GLY A 509 6.58 10.87 5.67
C GLY A 509 7.91 10.34 6.19
N LEU A 510 8.25 9.10 5.82
CA LEU A 510 9.51 8.47 6.24
C LEU A 510 10.75 9.16 5.67
N LEU A 511 10.69 9.64 4.43
CA LEU A 511 11.81 10.35 3.81
C LEU A 511 12.08 11.71 4.46
N LYS A 512 11.06 12.36 5.06
CA LYS A 512 11.24 13.57 5.88
C LYS A 512 11.96 13.26 7.19
N GLU A 513 11.68 12.12 7.81
CA GLU A 513 12.33 11.68 9.05
C GLU A 513 13.76 11.15 8.83
N LYS A 514 14.02 10.49 7.69
CA LYS A 514 15.34 9.97 7.29
C LYS A 514 15.80 10.53 5.93
N PRO A 515 16.20 11.82 5.85
CA PRO A 515 16.67 12.44 4.62
C PRO A 515 17.79 11.63 3.94
N LYS A 516 17.66 11.42 2.62
CA LYS A 516 18.64 10.70 1.79
C LYS A 516 20.06 11.24 1.94
N ILE A 517 20.19 12.55 2.11
CA ILE A 517 21.50 13.19 2.21
C ILE A 517 22.22 12.84 3.52
N LEU A 518 21.50 12.66 4.63
CA LEU A 518 22.08 12.18 5.88
C LEU A 518 22.55 10.72 5.77
N ARG A 519 21.93 9.92 4.89
CA ARG A 519 22.36 8.54 4.57
C ARG A 519 23.65 8.56 3.74
N LEU A 520 23.68 9.34 2.66
CA LEU A 520 24.87 9.53 1.81
C LEU A 520 26.07 10.09 2.60
N LEU A 521 25.82 11.00 3.56
CA LEU A 521 26.84 11.52 4.47
C LEU A 521 27.39 10.45 5.45
N ARG A 522 26.62 9.41 5.80
CA ARG A 522 27.14 8.25 6.58
C ARG A 522 28.12 7.41 5.76
N ARG A 523 27.96 7.36 4.43
CA ARG A 523 28.81 6.58 3.52
C ARG A 523 30.09 7.30 3.13
N ALA A 524 30.06 8.62 3.09
CA ALA A 524 31.14 9.39 2.50
C ALA A 524 32.38 9.33 3.40
N GLY A 525 33.31 8.44 3.06
CA GLY A 525 34.70 8.55 3.49
C GLY A 525 35.29 9.88 3.00
N LYS A 526 36.32 10.37 3.69
CA LYS A 526 36.97 11.68 3.45
C LYS A 526 37.14 12.05 1.96
N LYS A 527 37.50 11.06 1.13
CA LYS A 527 37.76 11.18 -0.32
C LYS A 527 36.54 11.39 -1.23
N GLN A 528 35.34 11.01 -0.80
CA GLN A 528 34.12 11.16 -1.60
C GLN A 528 33.40 12.48 -1.33
N LEU A 529 33.54 13.04 -0.12
CA LEU A 529 33.10 14.41 0.18
C LEU A 529 33.89 15.45 -0.63
N GLU A 530 35.17 15.17 -0.91
CA GLU A 530 36.04 15.99 -1.77
C GLU A 530 35.49 16.15 -3.20
N ASN A 531 34.88 15.11 -3.78
CA ASN A 531 34.33 15.13 -5.14
C ASN A 531 32.94 15.80 -5.28
N ILE A 532 32.22 15.98 -4.17
CA ILE A 532 30.87 16.61 -4.15
C ILE A 532 30.99 18.14 -3.96
N GLY A 533 32.21 18.69 -3.97
CA GLY A 533 32.46 20.13 -3.86
C GLY A 533 32.56 20.66 -2.42
N PHE A 534 32.66 19.78 -1.42
CA PHE A 534 33.16 20.18 -0.10
C PHE A 534 34.68 20.35 -0.18
N LEU A 535 35.12 21.52 -0.66
CA LEU A 535 36.53 21.89 -0.74
C LEU A 535 37.17 21.86 0.67
N TYR A 536 37.95 20.80 0.90
CA TYR A 536 38.95 20.71 1.96
C TYR A 536 40.16 21.53 1.54
N ASP A 537 40.15 22.83 1.79
CA ASP A 537 41.43 23.54 1.80
C ASP A 537 42.16 23.12 3.08
N ARG A 538 43.27 22.39 2.92
CA ARG A 538 44.19 22.06 4.02
C ARG A 538 44.88 23.35 4.46
N PRO A 539 44.97 23.63 5.79
CA PRO A 539 46.15 24.33 6.27
C PRO A 539 46.94 23.48 7.26
N LYS A 540 48.25 23.45 7.00
CA LYS A 540 49.38 23.29 7.92
C LYS A 540 49.56 21.90 8.53
N TYR A 541 50.41 21.09 7.88
CA TYR A 541 51.59 20.47 8.52
C TYR A 541 52.55 19.78 7.52
N GLU A 542 52.19 19.62 6.24
CA GLU A 542 53.10 19.00 5.23
C GLU A 542 53.91 19.99 4.37
N PHE A 543 53.70 21.30 4.52
CA PHE A 543 54.37 22.31 3.67
C PHE A 543 55.83 22.62 4.06
N ARG A 544 56.33 22.10 5.19
CA ARG A 544 57.69 22.41 5.68
C ARG A 544 58.75 21.38 5.28
N MET A 545 58.36 20.20 4.79
CA MET A 545 59.32 19.14 4.43
C MET A 545 59.56 18.98 2.92
N ARG A 546 58.72 19.56 2.05
CA ARG A 546 58.88 19.46 0.59
C ARG A 546 59.50 20.69 -0.08
N TYR A 547 59.71 21.78 0.66
CA TYR A 547 60.29 23.01 0.10
C TYR A 547 61.82 23.04 0.12
N ASP A 548 62.46 22.20 0.93
CA ASP A 548 63.93 22.11 0.96
C ASP A 548 64.51 21.22 -0.17
N SER A 549 63.68 20.57 -0.98
CA SER A 549 64.12 19.54 -1.93
C SER A 549 63.71 19.73 -3.40
N LEU A 550 63.22 20.90 -3.82
CA LEU A 550 62.85 21.13 -5.23
C LEU A 550 63.62 22.32 -5.82
N LYS A 551 64.51 22.01 -6.76
CA LYS A 551 65.56 22.89 -7.30
C LYS A 551 65.18 23.71 -8.54
N THR A 552 63.94 23.70 -9.02
CA THR A 552 63.56 24.50 -10.20
C THR A 552 62.13 25.04 -10.08
N LYS A 553 61.97 26.29 -10.56
CA LYS A 553 60.95 27.25 -10.11
C LYS A 553 59.77 27.44 -11.07
N THR A 554 59.52 26.53 -12.02
CA THR A 554 58.71 26.86 -13.21
C THR A 554 57.32 26.23 -13.33
N ASP A 555 56.88 25.33 -12.45
CA ASP A 555 55.57 24.66 -12.61
C ASP A 555 54.61 24.82 -11.41
N ALA A 556 54.45 26.03 -10.88
CA ALA A 556 53.41 26.33 -9.90
C ALA A 556 52.17 26.96 -10.59
N LEU A 557 51.01 26.29 -10.47
CA LEU A 557 49.71 26.88 -10.82
C LEU A 557 49.44 28.12 -9.93
N PRO A 558 48.85 29.20 -10.46
CA PRO A 558 48.59 30.40 -9.68
C PRO A 558 47.51 30.13 -8.61
N PRO A 559 47.61 30.76 -7.43
CA PRO A 559 46.57 30.69 -6.41
C PRO A 559 45.28 31.35 -6.93
N ILE A 560 44.13 30.75 -6.63
CA ILE A 560 42.82 31.37 -6.88
C ILE A 560 42.72 32.58 -5.93
N GLU A 561 42.69 33.79 -6.47
CA GLU A 561 42.52 35.01 -5.69
C GLU A 561 41.14 35.05 -5.00
N GLY A 562 41.12 35.40 -3.72
CA GLY A 562 39.90 35.84 -3.01
C GLY A 562 39.36 34.95 -1.89
N ILE A 563 39.98 33.83 -1.53
CA ILE A 563 39.47 32.97 -0.44
C ILE A 563 40.49 32.90 0.72
N GLY A 564 40.30 33.76 1.71
CA GLY A 564 41.10 33.75 2.94
C GLY A 564 40.76 32.59 3.89
N GLU A 565 41.74 32.14 4.67
CA GLU A 565 41.76 30.97 5.58
C GLU A 565 40.70 30.95 6.74
N LYS A 566 39.63 31.76 6.74
CA LYS A 566 38.76 32.01 7.93
C LYS A 566 37.23 31.88 7.72
N ASN A 567 36.74 30.95 6.90
CA ASN A 567 35.32 30.90 6.49
C ASN A 567 34.43 29.74 7.07
N CYS A 568 34.50 29.40 8.37
CA CYS A 568 33.70 28.30 8.99
C CYS A 568 32.19 28.43 8.77
N ALA A 569 31.76 29.66 8.99
CA ALA A 569 30.51 30.28 8.66
C ALA A 569 29.90 29.91 7.31
N LYS A 570 30.73 29.97 6.27
CA LYS A 570 30.31 29.83 4.88
C LYS A 570 29.95 28.37 4.58
N TYR A 571 30.76 27.44 5.07
CA TYR A 571 30.53 26.01 4.87
C TYR A 571 29.32 25.50 5.66
N ALA A 572 29.18 25.91 6.93
CA ALA A 572 28.02 25.53 7.73
C ALA A 572 26.71 26.03 7.12
N ARG A 573 26.68 27.25 6.57
CA ARG A 573 25.52 27.80 5.84
C ARG A 573 25.23 27.09 4.55
N LEU A 574 26.24 26.90 3.71
CA LEU A 574 26.06 26.23 2.43
C LEU A 574 25.57 24.80 2.67
N ALA A 575 26.10 24.12 3.68
CA ALA A 575 25.61 22.83 4.13
C ALA A 575 24.17 22.93 4.65
N ALA A 576 23.81 23.92 5.46
CA ALA A 576 22.44 24.05 5.97
C ALA A 576 21.43 24.28 4.83
N GLU A 577 21.78 25.10 3.85
CA GLU A 577 20.96 25.37 2.68
C GLU A 577 20.84 24.14 1.78
N LYS A 578 21.95 23.47 1.48
CA LYS A 578 21.97 22.31 0.57
C LYS A 578 21.42 21.03 1.20
N LEU A 579 21.63 20.83 2.51
CA LEU A 579 21.22 19.61 3.22
C LEU A 579 19.80 19.72 3.79
N PHE A 580 19.36 20.91 4.20
CA PHE A 580 18.10 21.13 4.91
C PHE A 580 17.19 22.18 4.27
N GLY A 581 17.59 22.83 3.18
CA GLY A 581 16.80 23.89 2.54
C GLY A 581 16.77 25.21 3.35
N LEU A 582 17.64 25.34 4.36
CA LEU A 582 17.59 26.42 5.33
C LEU A 582 18.58 27.53 4.98
N LYS A 583 18.08 28.74 4.70
CA LYS A 583 18.89 29.92 4.39
C LYS A 583 19.11 30.77 5.64
N TYR A 584 20.32 31.29 5.81
CA TYR A 584 20.71 32.16 6.92
C TYR A 584 21.31 33.47 6.40
N ALA A 585 20.82 34.59 6.93
CA ALA A 585 21.14 35.94 6.44
C ALA A 585 22.62 36.36 6.65
N SER A 586 23.19 36.00 7.80
CA SER A 586 24.63 36.05 8.12
C SER A 586 24.98 34.75 8.85
N ALA A 587 26.25 34.33 8.90
CA ALA A 587 26.62 33.29 9.85
C ALA A 587 28.12 33.24 10.10
N ASP A 588 28.79 34.39 10.27
CA ASP A 588 30.07 34.30 10.95
C ASP A 588 29.88 33.92 12.42
N ALA A 589 30.79 33.12 12.98
CA ALA A 589 30.71 32.72 14.39
C ALA A 589 30.58 33.96 15.30
N TRP A 590 31.21 35.08 14.90
CA TRP A 590 31.20 36.37 15.58
C TRP A 590 29.86 37.11 15.50
N ASP A 591 29.10 36.90 14.42
CA ASP A 591 27.84 37.60 14.14
C ASP A 591 26.65 36.94 14.82
N MET A 592 26.80 35.70 15.31
CA MET A 592 25.70 34.94 15.87
C MET A 592 24.91 35.73 16.91
N GLY A 593 25.55 36.50 17.79
CA GLY A 593 24.87 37.24 18.87
C GLY A 593 24.08 38.47 18.43
N ARG A 594 24.09 38.83 17.14
CA ARG A 594 23.42 40.02 16.59
C ARG A 594 22.30 39.70 15.60
N MET A 595 22.03 38.42 15.36
CA MET A 595 21.04 37.97 14.38
C MET A 595 19.62 37.89 14.96
N PRO A 596 18.58 37.79 14.13
CA PRO A 596 17.23 37.41 14.58
C PRO A 596 17.17 35.89 14.81
N GLY A 597 16.66 35.44 15.97
CA GLY A 597 16.50 34.01 16.30
C GLY A 597 16.41 33.72 17.80
N ASN A 598 16.18 32.46 18.18
CA ASN A 598 16.13 32.04 19.59
C ASN A 598 17.53 31.84 20.20
N TYR A 599 18.03 32.85 20.90
CA TYR A 599 19.28 32.76 21.64
C TYR A 599 19.14 31.96 22.93
N VAL A 600 19.56 30.70 22.90
CA VAL A 600 19.65 29.87 24.12
C VAL A 600 21.13 29.69 24.48
N VAL A 601 21.52 30.21 25.64
CA VAL A 601 22.82 29.92 26.25
C VAL A 601 22.65 28.63 27.05
N TRP A 602 23.24 27.54 26.57
CA TRP A 602 23.16 26.24 27.24
C TRP A 602 24.52 25.86 27.83
N ARG A 603 24.62 25.94 29.16
CA ARG A 603 25.79 25.48 29.89
C ARG A 603 25.51 24.10 30.46
N LYS A 604 26.30 23.11 30.05
CA LYS A 604 26.15 21.71 30.49
C LYS A 604 26.05 21.55 32.01
N ASN A 605 26.74 22.42 32.75
CA ASN A 605 26.81 22.35 34.22
C ASN A 605 25.80 23.29 34.92
N GLU A 606 25.01 24.08 34.19
CA GLU A 606 24.09 25.08 34.77
C GLU A 606 22.64 24.93 34.25
N SER A 607 22.44 24.23 33.13
CA SER A 607 21.11 24.00 32.54
C SER A 607 20.49 22.70 33.06
N LYS A 608 19.21 22.75 33.44
CA LYS A 608 18.40 21.57 33.81
C LYS A 608 17.75 20.88 32.60
N GLU A 609 17.77 21.52 31.42
CA GLU A 609 17.14 21.00 30.20
C GLU A 609 18.13 20.27 29.30
N ASP A 610 17.70 19.19 28.67
CA ASP A 610 18.50 18.44 27.69
C ASP A 610 18.51 19.17 26.34
N TYR A 611 19.69 19.54 25.84
CA TYR A 611 19.84 20.26 24.58
C TYR A 611 19.33 19.47 23.37
N HIS A 612 19.24 18.14 23.43
CA HIS A 612 18.62 17.32 22.37
C HIS A 612 17.13 17.62 22.17
N LYS A 613 16.47 18.21 23.17
CA LYS A 613 15.07 18.67 23.06
C LYS A 613 14.97 20.09 22.49
N VAL A 614 16.09 20.80 22.41
CA VAL A 614 16.16 22.22 22.04
C VAL A 614 16.77 22.42 20.65
N ILE A 615 17.71 21.59 20.20
CA ILE A 615 18.36 21.73 18.89
C ILE A 615 17.69 20.80 17.87
N LYS A 616 17.37 21.31 16.68
CA LYS A 616 16.81 20.52 15.57
C LYS A 616 17.84 20.34 14.44
N PRO A 617 17.80 19.23 13.69
CA PRO A 617 18.63 19.08 12.49
C PRO A 617 18.47 20.28 11.56
N GLY A 618 19.59 20.84 11.11
CA GLY A 618 19.63 22.05 10.29
C GLY A 618 19.93 23.34 11.06
N ASP A 619 19.80 23.36 12.39
CA ASP A 619 20.11 24.53 13.22
C ASP A 619 21.63 24.83 13.24
N LEU A 620 21.98 26.11 13.27
CA LEU A 620 23.35 26.56 13.49
C LEU A 620 23.64 26.70 14.99
N VAL A 621 24.73 26.08 15.44
CA VAL A 621 25.14 26.05 16.85
C VAL A 621 26.46 26.77 17.08
N GLY A 622 26.45 27.69 18.05
CA GLY A 622 27.60 28.51 18.44
C GLY A 622 28.33 27.90 19.63
N ILE A 623 29.61 27.56 19.45
CA ILE A 623 30.45 26.93 20.47
C ILE A 623 31.51 27.93 20.96
N TYR A 624 31.56 28.08 22.28
CA TYR A 624 32.54 28.91 22.97
C TYR A 624 33.60 28.04 23.67
N LEU A 625 34.85 28.21 23.27
CA LEU A 625 36.02 27.58 23.89
C LEU A 625 36.76 28.60 24.76
N ARG A 626 36.75 28.43 26.08
CA ARG A 626 37.41 29.34 27.04
C ARG A 626 38.92 29.50 26.77
N THR A 627 39.58 28.46 26.25
CA THR A 627 41.03 28.45 26.01
C THR A 627 41.44 28.80 24.58
N SER A 628 40.50 29.24 23.73
CA SER A 628 40.84 29.60 22.35
C SER A 628 41.71 30.87 22.33
N PRO A 629 42.86 30.87 21.63
CA PRO A 629 43.64 32.10 21.39
C PRO A 629 42.90 33.10 20.50
N GLU A 630 41.79 32.70 19.88
CA GLU A 630 40.91 33.57 19.09
C GLU A 630 39.83 34.27 19.94
N ASN A 631 39.84 34.09 21.26
CA ASN A 631 38.99 34.84 22.18
C ASN A 631 39.42 36.31 22.23
N MET A 632 38.66 37.19 21.58
CA MET A 632 38.88 38.64 21.64
C MET A 632 37.81 39.32 22.54
N PRO A 633 38.11 40.49 23.13
CA PRO A 633 37.21 41.19 24.08
C PRO A 633 35.78 41.46 23.55
N ASN A 634 35.61 41.56 22.23
CA ASN A 634 34.33 41.88 21.58
C ASN A 634 33.73 40.71 20.77
N ARG A 635 34.19 39.47 20.99
CA ARG A 635 33.72 38.28 20.26
C ARG A 635 33.09 37.27 21.21
N SER A 636 31.80 36.97 20.99
CA SER A 636 31.00 36.12 21.89
C SER A 636 31.20 34.61 21.69
N TYR A 637 31.75 34.19 20.53
CA TYR A 637 31.84 32.78 20.11
C TYR A 637 33.19 32.50 19.43
N THR A 638 33.65 31.26 19.55
CA THR A 638 34.94 30.85 18.98
C THR A 638 34.80 29.98 17.74
N HIS A 639 33.69 29.26 17.62
CA HIS A 639 33.47 28.25 16.58
C HIS A 639 31.96 28.14 16.28
N MET A 640 31.63 27.78 15.05
CA MET A 640 30.26 27.52 14.59
C MET A 640 30.19 26.11 14.01
N ALA A 641 29.08 25.41 14.26
CA ALA A 641 28.80 24.13 13.63
C ALA A 641 27.35 24.04 13.16
N LEU A 642 27.08 23.16 12.20
CA LEU A 642 25.74 22.79 11.77
C LEU A 642 25.32 21.51 12.50
N TYR A 643 24.15 21.51 13.16
CA TYR A 643 23.64 20.31 13.82
C TYR A 643 22.96 19.37 12.82
N LEU A 644 23.37 18.10 12.80
CA LEU A 644 22.92 17.09 11.84
C LEU A 644 21.89 16.10 12.42
N GLY A 645 21.58 16.19 13.72
CA GLY A 645 20.74 15.21 14.44
C GLY A 645 21.56 14.17 15.20
N GLU A 646 20.93 13.50 16.17
CA GLU A 646 21.53 12.43 16.99
C GLU A 646 22.89 12.82 17.62
N GLY A 647 23.03 14.08 18.03
CA GLY A 647 24.27 14.58 18.64
C GLY A 647 25.42 14.86 17.67
N LYS A 648 25.22 14.78 16.35
CA LYS A 648 26.27 15.01 15.34
C LYS A 648 26.30 16.45 14.87
N VAL A 649 27.51 16.97 14.64
CA VAL A 649 27.73 18.33 14.13
C VAL A 649 28.81 18.39 13.05
N LEU A 650 28.68 19.33 12.11
CA LEU A 650 29.64 19.62 11.05
C LEU A 650 30.45 20.89 11.36
N HIS A 651 31.79 20.81 11.36
CA HIS A 651 32.71 21.88 11.81
C HIS A 651 33.97 22.04 10.92
N GLN A 652 34.57 23.24 10.85
CA GLN A 652 35.55 23.65 9.82
C GLN A 652 37.02 23.19 10.01
N ARG A 653 37.49 22.87 11.21
CA ARG A 653 38.94 22.57 11.38
C ARG A 653 39.30 21.15 10.94
N GLY A 654 39.95 21.07 9.78
CA GLY A 654 40.28 19.88 9.00
C GLY A 654 41.13 18.75 9.60
N LYS A 655 41.17 18.60 10.93
CA LYS A 655 41.68 17.37 11.58
C LYS A 655 40.55 16.43 12.03
N ASP A 656 39.34 16.97 12.27
CA ASP A 656 38.19 16.25 12.84
C ASP A 656 36.88 16.59 12.09
N VAL A 657 36.73 16.11 10.85
CA VAL A 657 35.68 16.50 9.88
C VAL A 657 34.24 16.21 10.36
N PHE A 658 34.10 15.26 11.26
CA PHE A 658 32.86 14.95 11.96
C PHE A 658 33.19 14.93 13.42
N ILE A 659 32.70 15.90 14.20
CA ILE A 659 32.64 15.62 15.61
C ILE A 659 31.41 14.73 15.81
N SER A 660 31.68 13.43 15.91
CA SER A 660 30.67 12.39 15.96
C SER A 660 29.79 12.44 17.21
N ASN A 661 30.16 13.25 18.22
CA ASN A 661 29.35 13.47 19.41
C ASN A 661 29.57 14.90 19.96
N LEU A 662 28.56 15.75 19.85
CA LEU A 662 28.48 17.06 20.49
C LEU A 662 28.63 16.92 22.02
N ASP A 663 28.05 15.87 22.60
CA ASP A 663 28.28 15.48 24.00
C ASP A 663 29.75 15.30 24.34
N ARG A 664 30.50 14.69 23.43
CA ARG A 664 31.94 14.43 23.58
C ARG A 664 32.73 15.72 23.48
N VAL A 665 32.31 16.69 22.66
CA VAL A 665 32.92 18.05 22.64
C VAL A 665 32.69 18.76 23.95
N LEU A 666 31.45 18.71 24.43
CA LEU A 666 31.02 19.38 25.64
C LEU A 666 31.55 18.67 26.90
N SER A 667 31.90 17.38 26.84
CA SER A 667 32.43 16.60 27.97
C SER A 667 33.96 16.48 28.00
N ILE A 668 34.63 16.23 26.87
CA ILE A 668 36.08 15.96 26.83
C ILE A 668 36.89 17.25 26.94
N LYS A 669 36.38 18.36 26.44
CA LYS A 669 37.02 19.67 26.61
C LYS A 669 36.30 20.40 27.72
N HIS A 670 36.81 20.29 28.96
CA HIS A 670 36.32 20.97 30.17
C HIS A 670 36.12 22.50 30.05
N ASN A 671 36.49 23.10 28.91
CA ASN A 671 36.43 24.52 28.61
C ASN A 671 35.49 24.88 27.43
N CYS A 672 34.65 23.96 26.96
CA CYS A 672 33.66 24.20 25.89
C CYS A 672 32.25 24.45 26.46
N VAL A 673 31.54 25.45 25.91
CA VAL A 673 30.14 25.76 26.24
C VAL A 673 29.34 26.00 24.96
N LEU A 674 28.12 25.47 24.86
CA LEU A 674 27.17 25.83 23.81
C LEU A 674 26.53 27.18 24.17
N LYS A 675 26.88 28.25 23.45
CA LYS A 675 26.44 29.61 23.82
C LYS A 675 25.23 30.13 23.04
N ALA A 676 24.95 29.61 21.85
CA ALA A 676 23.80 30.06 21.06
C ALA A 676 23.33 28.99 20.08
N ILE A 677 22.05 29.06 19.74
CA ILE A 677 21.40 28.30 18.67
C ILE A 677 20.72 29.34 17.78
N ILE A 678 20.92 29.27 16.47
CA ILE A 678 20.14 30.07 15.53
C ILE A 678 19.25 29.12 14.76
N ARG A 679 17.94 29.37 14.87
CA ARG A 679 16.90 28.67 14.13
C ARG A 679 16.50 29.54 12.96
N THR A 680 16.29 28.95 11.79
CA THR A 680 15.64 29.68 10.70
C THR A 680 14.19 29.94 11.02
N ASP A 681 13.64 31.01 10.45
CA ASP A 681 12.20 31.07 10.22
C ASP A 681 11.81 29.87 9.36
N ARG A 682 10.94 29.02 9.90
CA ARG A 682 10.44 27.83 9.20
C ARG A 682 9.36 28.16 8.16
N THR A 683 9.14 29.42 7.85
CA THR A 683 8.26 29.85 6.76
C THR A 683 9.06 29.94 5.48
N VAL A 684 9.20 28.81 4.78
CA VAL A 684 9.04 28.61 3.32
C VAL A 684 9.49 27.18 3.00
N ALA A 685 8.53 26.25 3.06
CA ALA A 685 8.37 25.12 2.12
C ALA A 685 6.99 24.44 2.31
N GLU A 686 5.97 25.21 2.71
CA GLU A 686 4.58 24.89 2.37
C GLU A 686 4.31 25.53 1.00
N ALA A 687 4.88 24.95 -0.05
CA ALA A 687 4.52 25.25 -1.44
C ALA A 687 5.09 24.15 -2.35
N ALA A 688 4.16 23.31 -2.86
CA ALA A 688 4.28 22.32 -3.94
C ALA A 688 5.21 21.12 -3.73
#